data_AF-A0A3L7X5T6-F1
#
_entry.id   AF-A0A3L7X5T6-F1
#
_cell.length_a   1.000
_cell.length_b   1.000
_cell.length_c   1.000
_cell.angle_alpha   90.00
_cell.angle_beta   90.00
_cell.angle_gamma   90.00
#
_symmetry.space_group_name_H-M   'P 1'
#
loop_
_entity.id
_entity.type
_entity.pdbx_description
1 polymer ?
#
loop_
_entity_poly.entity_id
_entity_poly.type
_entity_poly.pdbx_seq_one_letter_code
_entity_poly.pdbx_strand_id
1 'polypeptide(L)'
;MNCPNCATPNRTDANYCLRCGWWLAARCPFCQQHLPSGVFFCDRCGRQLAAAPDKRTRGREEGKTRGQEGLLIPSSLPPILPSSSSPIDRYLPAELAAKLEEARGGAEGERRVVTMLFCDVKGSTAAAEKLDPEEWTEIINVAFERMIRPIYKYEGTVARLMGDGILAFFGAPIAHEDDPQRAILAALDILAAFRDAAPIPNPQSPISLLPRIGINTGLVVVGAVGNDLRMEYTAMGDAINLAARMEQTAEPGTVQVAEVTWRLVEPLFDFEELGSIEIKGKAKPVRAWRVLGRKAEPGRLRGIEGLNAPLIGRVAEWEKMAGVLEGLKAGRGQIVALIGEAGIGKSRLMAEAKARWIELSSGVNWSQSQGVAYEGNRPYGQIQQHFRQVIGARDGDEPETLRAKLADSLGFWPQEARERVRQVIPALLGIPLLPGEEVLEGEALKRVLYSLMTDTCRVIAQAAPCVMAFDDLHWADTQSVDLLTHLLPLTDEVPILFLVNFRPERQASAWELKEKAAADLPHRYTEIGLQPLSSAESDLLVDNLLTVADLPSSLRRMILEKADGNPFFVEEIVRTLIDTGAVQRDASGDHWQNSTPVENIEIPDSIQALLAARMDRLSDDVRQTLQLAAVIGRRFYFRVLERIEASSHTDHIHAPLQSCLNTLQRMEMLLEANRQPELEYAFRHALTQETAYGSILHRQRAVFHLHVAEALEAVFPDLLDEHAPLLAHHFDRAGEPRAIHYHTLAGEKSLRLFANADAHQHFDRAFQLALAQPSLDEELLIQLSSRRGRALELDSRFADALAEYTQMEALGKERALPRLEVNALALQGTLRSTISDQFNPELAQSLADRGLALALALGDEAAEARVQWNLLNLYRLFDEEKGVRAGLRAIELAGKLGMHELRAFALNDIVHAFGALGQMDEAQRYSQQAQKAWRALGNQTMLADSLSTASLYNTLSGALDMALADTSEAYAISQQTENLWGISYSQHMIGLIHWLRGNVSRALEVLEGSIHYGDLAGFLVAQTMDRIWYSEVLVQLGAIERAEETVREVLARTKNAGPQFQAFALSGESHFYAVAGQPDRALDLLAQSDVFASSVFYVRLFYIQAISLAYFAKGDYAQVIRLAQENIALMEQSAGFYLPEVLFVWGQAQQALGLAAAKETFLRARAEAEKLGGRWLLWQILPRLAELSDDPDEAASLRSQAQEILAGIVATIDRDELRASFLQRTDVSQLLTSATSPQSPHLHSAPRPSAA
;
A
#
# COMPACT_ATOMS: atom_id res chain seq x y z
N MET A 1 -16.39 -24.32 65.21
CA MET A 1 -15.19 -23.67 64.63
C MET A 1 -15.41 -22.17 64.56
N ASN A 2 -14.40 -21.35 64.83
CA ASN A 2 -14.55 -19.88 64.74
C ASN A 2 -14.31 -19.44 63.29
N CYS A 3 -15.14 -18.51 62.81
CA CYS A 3 -14.98 -17.96 61.46
C CYS A 3 -13.67 -17.17 61.37
N PRO A 4 -12.78 -17.47 60.41
CA PRO A 4 -11.50 -16.77 60.29
C PRO A 4 -11.65 -15.29 59.88
N ASN A 5 -12.77 -14.91 59.26
CA ASN A 5 -13.02 -13.53 58.84
C ASN A 5 -13.61 -12.64 59.95
N CYS A 6 -14.52 -13.14 60.77
CA CYS A 6 -15.22 -12.32 61.80
C CYS A 6 -15.18 -12.92 63.21
N ALA A 7 -14.34 -13.93 63.44
CA ALA A 7 -14.14 -14.67 64.69
C ALA A 7 -15.40 -15.31 65.32
N THR A 8 -16.55 -15.25 64.64
CA THR A 8 -17.83 -15.73 65.20
C THR A 8 -17.82 -17.26 65.32
N PRO A 9 -18.20 -17.84 66.47
CA PRO A 9 -18.28 -19.28 66.64
C PRO A 9 -19.41 -19.86 65.79
N ASN A 10 -19.08 -20.84 64.95
CA ASN A 10 -19.99 -21.57 64.08
C ASN A 10 -19.96 -23.06 64.42
N ARG A 11 -21.01 -23.78 64.03
CA ARG A 11 -21.09 -25.24 64.15
C ARG A 11 -19.98 -25.89 63.33
N THR A 12 -19.49 -27.06 63.74
CA THR A 12 -18.36 -27.74 63.06
C THR A 12 -18.70 -28.27 61.67
N ASP A 13 -19.98 -28.40 61.36
CA ASP A 13 -20.57 -28.81 60.08
C ASP A 13 -21.11 -27.63 59.26
N ALA A 14 -20.91 -26.39 59.73
CA ALA A 14 -21.39 -25.21 59.02
C ALA A 14 -20.52 -24.92 57.79
N ASN A 15 -21.15 -24.87 56.61
CA ASN A 15 -20.46 -24.53 55.36
C ASN A 15 -20.21 -23.02 55.20
N TYR A 16 -21.01 -22.16 55.84
CA TYR A 16 -20.86 -20.71 55.85
C TYR A 16 -20.93 -20.16 57.27
N CYS A 17 -20.27 -19.04 57.51
CA CYS A 17 -20.39 -18.28 58.75
C CYS A 17 -21.79 -17.69 58.85
N LEU A 18 -22.51 -18.03 59.92
CA LEU A 18 -23.86 -17.55 60.20
C LEU A 18 -23.98 -16.02 60.29
N ARG A 19 -22.86 -15.30 60.49
CA ARG A 19 -22.85 -13.85 60.63
C ARG A 19 -22.48 -13.10 59.36
N CYS A 20 -21.40 -13.50 58.69
CA CYS A 20 -20.85 -12.73 57.56
C CYS A 20 -20.88 -13.47 56.22
N GLY A 21 -21.47 -14.67 56.16
CA GLY A 21 -21.53 -15.47 54.94
C GLY A 21 -20.19 -16.05 54.48
N TRP A 22 -19.11 -15.90 55.26
CA TRP A 22 -17.79 -16.41 54.91
C TRP A 22 -17.78 -17.94 54.83
N TRP A 23 -17.25 -18.52 53.76
CA TRP A 23 -17.19 -19.98 53.57
C TRP A 23 -16.24 -20.64 54.58
N LEU A 24 -16.76 -21.66 55.28
CA LEU A 24 -16.09 -22.40 56.34
C LEU A 24 -15.82 -23.87 55.95
N ALA A 25 -16.40 -24.37 54.85
CA ALA A 25 -16.26 -25.77 54.47
C ALA A 25 -14.88 -26.07 53.85
N ALA A 26 -14.28 -27.19 54.26
CA ALA A 26 -12.97 -27.61 53.78
C ALA A 26 -13.01 -28.30 52.39
N ARG A 27 -14.08 -28.20 51.59
CA ARG A 27 -14.15 -28.86 50.26
C ARG A 27 -14.68 -27.94 49.16
N CYS A 28 -14.11 -28.06 47.97
CA CYS A 28 -14.58 -27.36 46.77
C CYS A 28 -15.95 -27.94 46.34
N PRO A 29 -16.99 -27.11 46.16
CA PRO A 29 -18.32 -27.60 45.75
C PRO A 29 -18.36 -28.11 44.31
N PHE A 30 -17.40 -27.70 43.47
CA PHE A 30 -17.36 -28.08 42.05
C PHE A 30 -16.57 -29.36 41.78
N CYS A 31 -15.41 -29.52 42.41
CA CYS A 31 -14.54 -30.69 42.17
C CYS A 31 -14.31 -31.57 43.40
N GLN A 32 -14.95 -31.27 44.54
CA GLN A 32 -14.91 -32.03 45.80
C GLN A 32 -13.52 -32.12 46.46
N GLN A 33 -12.51 -31.40 45.95
CA GLN A 33 -11.15 -31.35 46.50
C GLN A 33 -11.14 -30.77 47.92
N HIS A 34 -10.31 -31.32 48.82
CA HIS A 34 -10.13 -30.76 50.16
C HIS A 34 -9.28 -29.49 50.10
N LEU A 35 -9.75 -28.41 50.72
CA LEU A 35 -9.17 -27.08 50.63
C LEU A 35 -8.69 -26.61 52.01
N PRO A 36 -7.51 -25.96 52.10
CA PRO A 36 -7.08 -25.29 53.32
C PRO A 36 -8.04 -24.15 53.71
N SER A 37 -8.12 -23.82 55.00
CA SER A 37 -8.96 -22.71 55.46
C SER A 37 -8.44 -21.37 54.94
N GLY A 38 -9.32 -20.54 54.36
CA GLY A 38 -9.00 -19.15 53.95
C GLY A 38 -8.56 -18.97 52.50
N VAL A 39 -8.73 -19.97 51.63
CA VAL A 39 -8.44 -19.86 50.19
C VAL A 39 -9.65 -19.30 49.41
N PHE A 40 -9.39 -18.40 48.47
CA PHE A 40 -10.43 -17.77 47.63
C PHE A 40 -10.67 -18.48 46.30
N PHE A 41 -9.74 -19.35 45.88
CA PHE A 41 -9.82 -20.12 44.65
C PHE A 41 -9.50 -21.59 44.95
N CYS A 42 -10.12 -22.50 44.20
CA CYS A 42 -9.73 -23.90 44.23
C CYS A 42 -8.43 -24.09 43.45
N ASP A 43 -7.41 -24.60 44.11
CA ASP A 43 -6.11 -24.94 43.52
C ASP A 43 -6.18 -26.02 42.45
N ARG A 44 -7.23 -26.85 42.45
CA ARG A 44 -7.42 -27.91 41.45
C ARG A 44 -8.19 -27.49 40.20
N CYS A 45 -9.26 -26.71 40.33
CA CYS A 45 -10.11 -26.32 39.19
C CYS A 45 -10.09 -24.83 38.85
N GLY A 46 -9.28 -24.03 39.56
CA GLY A 46 -9.11 -22.59 39.33
C GLY A 46 -10.33 -21.74 39.68
N ARG A 47 -11.44 -22.36 40.09
CA ARG A 47 -12.71 -21.66 40.29
C ARG A 47 -12.72 -20.90 41.61
N GLN A 48 -13.23 -19.67 41.59
CA GLN A 48 -13.37 -18.83 42.76
C GLN A 48 -14.43 -19.39 43.71
N LEU A 49 -14.10 -19.47 44.99
CA LEU A 49 -14.92 -20.09 46.04
C LEU A 49 -15.62 -19.05 46.93
N ALA A 50 -15.12 -17.81 46.93
CA ALA A 50 -15.74 -16.64 47.55
C ALA A 50 -15.27 -15.34 46.87
N ALA A 51 -16.15 -14.33 46.80
CA ALA A 51 -15.80 -13.00 46.29
C ALA A 51 -14.74 -12.34 47.21
N ALA A 52 -13.67 -11.81 46.61
CA ALA A 52 -12.67 -11.05 47.35
C ALA A 52 -13.29 -9.72 47.86
N PRO A 53 -12.95 -9.25 49.08
CA PRO A 53 -13.43 -7.96 49.54
C PRO A 53 -12.78 -6.83 48.71
N ASP A 54 -13.63 -5.90 48.27
CA ASP A 54 -13.31 -4.78 47.39
C ASP A 54 -12.26 -3.85 48.02
N LYS A 55 -11.14 -3.63 47.31
CA LYS A 55 -10.09 -2.67 47.70
C LYS A 55 -10.47 -1.27 47.22
N ARG A 56 -11.52 -0.69 47.80
CA ARG A 56 -11.78 0.75 47.74
C ARG A 56 -12.12 1.27 49.13
N THR A 57 -11.09 1.47 49.94
CA THR A 57 -11.02 2.52 50.98
C THR A 57 -9.67 2.45 51.71
N ARG A 58 -8.66 3.13 51.15
CA ARG A 58 -7.58 3.71 51.95
C ARG A 58 -7.23 5.07 51.37
N GLY A 59 -7.40 6.11 52.18
CA GLY A 59 -6.69 7.37 52.04
C GLY A 59 -7.55 8.62 51.86
N ARG A 60 -8.07 9.16 52.96
CA ARG A 60 -7.78 10.54 53.40
C ARG A 60 -8.46 10.83 54.75
N GLU A 61 -7.65 10.88 55.80
CA GLU A 61 -7.98 11.62 57.02
C GLU A 61 -7.59 13.09 56.80
N GLU A 62 -8.48 14.01 57.15
CA GLU A 62 -8.30 15.04 58.19
C GLU A 62 -9.42 16.11 58.10
N GLY A 63 -10.01 16.50 59.26
CA GLY A 63 -10.53 17.87 59.42
C GLY A 63 -11.96 18.10 59.93
N LYS A 64 -12.20 17.82 61.22
CA LYS A 64 -12.93 18.66 62.22
C LYS A 64 -14.45 18.98 62.10
N THR A 65 -15.15 18.43 63.11
CA THR A 65 -16.05 19.05 64.13
C THR A 65 -17.56 19.26 63.94
N ARG A 66 -18.28 18.69 64.93
CA ARG A 66 -19.50 19.12 65.67
C ARG A 66 -20.89 18.80 65.09
N GLY A 67 -21.55 17.82 65.71
CA GLY A 67 -22.61 18.11 66.70
C GLY A 67 -24.04 17.63 66.42
N GLN A 68 -24.59 16.88 67.38
CA GLN A 68 -26.00 16.70 67.78
C GLN A 68 -26.84 15.52 67.26
N GLU A 69 -26.95 14.52 68.15
CA GLU A 69 -28.13 13.86 68.74
C GLU A 69 -29.49 13.84 68.01
N GLY A 70 -30.09 12.64 67.94
CA GLY A 70 -31.53 12.41 67.72
C GLY A 70 -31.91 10.92 67.73
N LEU A 71 -32.78 10.52 68.66
CA LEU A 71 -33.17 9.15 69.06
C LEU A 71 -34.41 8.57 68.31
N LEU A 72 -34.45 7.22 68.23
CA LEU A 72 -35.58 6.25 68.39
C LEU A 72 -36.68 5.97 67.29
N ILE A 73 -36.57 4.79 66.61
CA ILE A 73 -37.45 3.56 66.52
C ILE A 73 -39.03 3.71 66.41
N PRO A 74 -39.87 2.76 65.87
CA PRO A 74 -39.82 1.67 64.84
C PRO A 74 -41.05 1.61 63.85
N SER A 75 -41.01 0.73 62.83
CA SER A 75 -42.10 -0.18 62.32
C SER A 75 -41.73 -0.69 60.91
N SER A 76 -42.07 -1.86 60.36
CA SER A 76 -42.67 -3.13 60.79
C SER A 76 -42.62 -4.08 59.56
N LEU A 77 -42.20 -5.33 59.75
CA LEU A 77 -42.42 -6.58 58.96
C LEU A 77 -42.39 -6.58 57.40
N PRO A 78 -41.65 -7.52 56.75
CA PRO A 78 -41.69 -7.72 55.30
C PRO A 78 -42.93 -8.55 54.87
N PRO A 79 -43.51 -8.30 53.69
CA PRO A 79 -44.60 -9.11 53.16
C PRO A 79 -44.07 -10.41 52.52
N ILE A 80 -44.84 -11.47 52.70
CA ILE A 80 -44.70 -12.79 52.07
C ILE A 80 -45.08 -12.65 50.59
N LEU A 81 -44.22 -13.10 49.66
CA LEU A 81 -44.55 -13.21 48.23
C LEU A 81 -45.25 -14.57 47.95
N PRO A 82 -46.31 -14.59 47.13
CA PRO A 82 -47.01 -15.82 46.74
C PRO A 82 -46.30 -16.52 45.56
N SER A 83 -46.26 -17.85 45.58
CA SER A 83 -45.84 -18.69 44.46
C SER A 83 -47.00 -18.92 43.49
N SER A 84 -46.90 -18.45 42.25
CA SER A 84 -47.76 -18.88 41.13
C SER A 84 -46.91 -19.25 39.92
N SER A 85 -46.65 -20.54 39.70
CA SER A 85 -46.13 -21.03 38.42
C SER A 85 -47.30 -21.38 37.49
N SER A 86 -47.24 -20.92 36.25
CA SER A 86 -48.25 -21.22 35.24
C SER A 86 -47.97 -22.60 34.60
N PRO A 87 -48.97 -23.32 34.08
CA PRO A 87 -48.76 -24.59 33.37
C PRO A 87 -47.82 -24.47 32.15
N ILE A 88 -47.64 -23.25 31.62
CA ILE A 88 -46.79 -22.94 30.46
C ILE A 88 -45.30 -23.02 30.83
N ASP A 89 -44.95 -22.76 32.10
CA ASP A 89 -43.56 -22.65 32.57
C ASP A 89 -42.81 -24.00 32.50
N ARG A 90 -43.55 -25.12 32.46
CA ARG A 90 -42.99 -26.47 32.29
C ARG A 90 -42.44 -26.73 30.88
N TYR A 91 -42.84 -25.91 29.90
CA TYR A 91 -42.49 -26.08 28.48
C TYR A 91 -41.54 -24.98 27.96
N LEU A 92 -41.04 -24.08 28.82
CA LEU A 92 -40.11 -22.99 28.46
C LEU A 92 -38.64 -23.37 28.71
N PRO A 93 -37.73 -23.14 27.75
CA PRO A 93 -36.29 -23.04 28.02
C PRO A 93 -35.99 -21.90 29.02
N ALA A 94 -35.09 -22.12 29.98
CA ALA A 94 -34.81 -21.19 31.07
C ALA A 94 -34.37 -19.78 30.61
N GLU A 95 -33.66 -19.69 29.49
CA GLU A 95 -33.20 -18.44 28.88
C GLU A 95 -34.36 -17.63 28.26
N LEU A 96 -35.38 -18.31 27.75
CA LEU A 96 -36.57 -17.69 27.16
C LEU A 96 -37.56 -17.26 28.26
N ALA A 97 -37.62 -18.01 29.38
CA ALA A 97 -38.38 -17.64 30.57
C ALA A 97 -37.89 -16.32 31.17
N ALA A 98 -36.56 -16.13 31.24
CA ALA A 98 -35.96 -14.88 31.70
C ALA A 98 -36.33 -13.68 30.81
N LYS A 99 -36.25 -13.83 29.47
CA LYS A 99 -36.63 -12.77 28.51
C LYS A 99 -38.14 -12.44 28.54
N LEU A 100 -38.98 -13.45 28.77
CA LEU A 100 -40.44 -13.28 28.88
C LEU A 100 -40.86 -12.64 30.22
N GLU A 101 -40.19 -12.94 31.32
CA GLU A 101 -40.40 -12.27 32.62
C GLU A 101 -40.01 -10.79 32.55
N GLU A 102 -38.89 -10.47 31.91
CA GLU A 102 -38.40 -9.10 31.74
C GLU A 102 -39.34 -8.26 30.84
N ALA A 103 -39.87 -8.86 29.76
CA ALA A 103 -40.86 -8.21 28.90
C ALA A 103 -42.27 -8.14 29.50
N ARG A 104 -42.64 -9.05 30.42
CA ARG A 104 -43.91 -9.01 31.18
C ARG A 104 -43.88 -7.97 32.31
N GLY A 105 -42.70 -7.55 32.76
CA GLY A 105 -42.50 -6.52 33.79
C GLY A 105 -42.95 -5.10 33.39
N GLY A 106 -43.15 -4.83 32.09
CA GLY A 106 -43.74 -3.59 31.58
C GLY A 106 -45.27 -3.60 31.64
N ALA A 107 -45.85 -3.34 32.82
CA ALA A 107 -47.29 -3.43 33.07
C ALA A 107 -48.14 -2.24 32.56
N GLU A 108 -47.88 -1.73 31.35
CA GLU A 108 -48.77 -0.79 30.64
C GLU A 108 -49.08 -1.33 29.24
N GLY A 109 -50.37 -1.47 28.88
CA GLY A 109 -50.78 -2.07 27.61
C GLY A 109 -50.35 -1.26 26.39
N GLU A 110 -49.76 -1.92 25.39
CA GLU A 110 -49.18 -1.28 24.21
C GLU A 110 -49.98 -1.57 22.94
N ARG A 111 -50.19 -0.56 22.08
CA ARG A 111 -50.80 -0.74 20.75
C ARG A 111 -49.74 -1.19 19.74
N ARG A 112 -49.83 -2.42 19.23
CA ARG A 112 -48.89 -2.99 18.27
C ARG A 112 -49.60 -3.81 17.20
N VAL A 113 -48.99 -3.90 16.01
CA VAL A 113 -49.42 -4.86 14.98
C VAL A 113 -48.82 -6.22 15.36
N VAL A 114 -49.68 -7.20 15.55
CA VAL A 114 -49.28 -8.56 15.97
C VAL A 114 -49.91 -9.55 15.01
N THR A 115 -49.20 -10.64 14.72
CA THR A 115 -49.78 -11.81 14.08
C THR A 115 -50.21 -12.80 15.16
N MET A 116 -51.50 -13.11 15.18
CA MET A 116 -52.13 -13.96 16.19
C MET A 116 -52.45 -15.31 15.57
N LEU A 117 -52.04 -16.39 16.23
CA LEU A 117 -52.31 -17.77 15.86
C LEU A 117 -53.19 -18.40 16.93
N PHE A 118 -54.38 -18.85 16.52
CA PHE A 118 -55.25 -19.73 17.32
C PHE A 118 -55.14 -21.15 16.77
N CYS A 119 -54.93 -22.12 17.65
CA CYS A 119 -54.92 -23.54 17.30
C CYS A 119 -55.83 -24.30 18.25
N ASP A 120 -56.80 -25.04 17.75
CA ASP A 120 -57.70 -25.89 18.53
C ASP A 120 -57.67 -27.33 18.01
N VAL A 121 -57.87 -28.32 18.86
CA VAL A 121 -57.78 -29.74 18.47
C VAL A 121 -59.18 -30.34 18.35
N LYS A 122 -59.70 -30.51 17.14
CA LYS A 122 -61.04 -31.09 16.96
C LYS A 122 -61.06 -32.58 17.37
N GLY A 123 -62.08 -32.96 18.14
CA GLY A 123 -62.27 -34.32 18.67
C GLY A 123 -61.87 -34.46 20.15
N SER A 124 -61.24 -33.44 20.72
CA SER A 124 -60.85 -33.32 22.12
C SER A 124 -62.02 -33.38 23.10
N THR A 125 -63.07 -32.58 22.89
CA THR A 125 -64.21 -32.48 23.82
C THR A 125 -65.00 -33.79 23.91
N ALA A 126 -65.20 -34.45 22.76
CA ALA A 126 -65.86 -35.75 22.69
C ALA A 126 -65.00 -36.90 23.26
N ALA A 127 -63.68 -36.73 23.30
CA ALA A 127 -62.75 -37.65 23.94
C ALA A 127 -62.72 -37.44 25.47
N ALA A 128 -62.73 -36.18 25.92
CA ALA A 128 -62.79 -35.81 27.34
C ALA A 128 -64.05 -36.34 28.07
N GLU A 129 -65.17 -36.47 27.36
CA GLU A 129 -66.41 -37.05 27.90
C GLU A 129 -66.39 -38.58 28.03
N LYS A 130 -65.46 -39.26 27.34
CA LYS A 130 -65.42 -40.74 27.24
C LYS A 130 -64.22 -41.37 27.92
N LEU A 131 -63.20 -40.58 28.26
CA LEU A 131 -61.96 -41.04 28.86
C LEU A 131 -61.86 -40.67 30.32
N ASP A 132 -61.07 -41.45 31.07
CA ASP A 132 -60.74 -41.09 32.44
C ASP A 132 -59.95 -39.76 32.46
N PRO A 133 -60.19 -38.87 33.44
CA PRO A 133 -59.48 -37.59 33.54
C PRO A 133 -57.95 -37.69 33.53
N GLU A 134 -57.36 -38.77 34.07
CA GLU A 134 -55.91 -38.98 34.03
C GLU A 134 -55.43 -39.32 32.61
N GLU A 135 -56.11 -40.24 31.92
CA GLU A 135 -55.82 -40.63 30.54
C GLU A 135 -56.00 -39.45 29.57
N TRP A 136 -57.05 -38.64 29.78
CA TRP A 136 -57.30 -37.43 29.01
C TRP A 136 -56.19 -36.38 29.21
N THR A 137 -55.68 -36.25 30.45
CA THR A 137 -54.61 -35.31 30.78
C THR A 137 -53.28 -35.70 30.11
N GLU A 138 -52.97 -36.99 29.99
CA GLU A 138 -51.78 -37.45 29.26
C GLU A 138 -51.90 -37.17 27.75
N ILE A 139 -53.06 -37.46 27.16
CA ILE A 139 -53.35 -37.25 25.74
C ILE A 139 -53.23 -35.76 25.38
N ILE A 140 -53.80 -34.87 26.20
CA ILE A 140 -53.79 -33.43 25.92
C ILE A 140 -52.41 -32.81 26.11
N ASN A 141 -51.60 -33.30 27.07
CA ASN A 141 -50.23 -32.82 27.25
C ASN A 141 -49.34 -33.15 26.04
N VAL A 142 -49.49 -34.34 25.45
CA VAL A 142 -48.80 -34.70 24.20
C VAL A 142 -49.26 -33.83 23.03
N ALA A 143 -50.56 -33.51 22.96
CA ALA A 143 -51.08 -32.58 21.95
C ALA A 143 -50.53 -31.16 22.14
N PHE A 144 -50.44 -30.66 23.37
CA PHE A 144 -49.85 -29.36 23.68
C PHE A 144 -48.36 -29.30 23.33
N GLU A 145 -47.58 -30.33 23.65
CA GLU A 145 -46.14 -30.38 23.28
C GLU A 145 -45.94 -30.25 21.76
N ARG A 146 -46.78 -30.94 20.97
CA ARG A 146 -46.76 -30.87 19.49
C ARG A 146 -47.17 -29.51 18.94
N MET A 147 -48.04 -28.79 19.64
CA MET A 147 -48.47 -27.44 19.24
C MET A 147 -47.47 -26.35 19.67
N ILE A 148 -46.91 -26.45 20.87
CA ILE A 148 -46.04 -25.43 21.48
C ILE A 148 -44.65 -25.41 20.83
N ARG A 149 -44.07 -26.58 20.52
CA ARG A 149 -42.70 -26.68 20.00
C ARG A 149 -42.50 -25.93 18.67
N PRO A 150 -43.37 -26.06 17.65
CA PRO A 150 -43.29 -25.24 16.44
C PRO A 150 -43.42 -23.74 16.69
N ILE A 151 -44.29 -23.32 17.62
CA ILE A 151 -44.51 -21.89 17.93
C ILE A 151 -43.21 -21.27 18.43
N TYR A 152 -42.52 -21.92 19.38
CA TYR A 152 -41.23 -21.42 19.87
C TYR A 152 -40.08 -21.57 18.86
N LYS A 153 -40.08 -22.63 18.03
CA LYS A 153 -39.09 -22.81 16.95
C LYS A 153 -39.05 -21.59 16.01
N TYR A 154 -40.20 -20.96 15.77
CA TYR A 154 -40.32 -19.75 14.95
C TYR A 154 -40.41 -18.46 15.77
N GLU A 155 -39.96 -18.50 17.03
CA GLU A 155 -39.88 -17.37 17.97
C GLU A 155 -41.24 -16.71 18.28
N GLY A 156 -42.32 -17.47 18.14
CA GLY A 156 -43.64 -17.10 18.63
C GLY A 156 -43.76 -17.27 20.14
N THR A 157 -44.58 -16.45 20.76
CA THR A 157 -44.87 -16.49 22.21
C THR A 157 -46.24 -17.09 22.45
N VAL A 158 -46.33 -18.18 23.22
CA VAL A 158 -47.61 -18.73 23.70
C VAL A 158 -48.18 -17.79 24.75
N ALA A 159 -49.27 -17.10 24.40
CA ALA A 159 -49.92 -16.13 25.27
C ALA A 159 -50.84 -16.83 26.28
N ARG A 160 -51.59 -17.85 25.84
CA ARG A 160 -52.57 -18.54 26.67
C ARG A 160 -52.86 -19.96 26.18
N LEU A 161 -53.04 -20.89 27.14
CA LEU A 161 -53.67 -22.19 26.92
C LEU A 161 -55.17 -22.08 27.22
N MET A 162 -56.01 -22.51 26.28
CA MET A 162 -57.46 -22.34 26.28
C MET A 162 -58.16 -23.71 26.26
N GLY A 163 -58.05 -24.47 27.35
CA GLY A 163 -58.63 -25.81 27.44
C GLY A 163 -57.90 -26.82 26.58
N ASP A 164 -58.32 -26.98 25.33
CA ASP A 164 -57.78 -27.83 24.27
C ASP A 164 -57.13 -27.04 23.12
N GLY A 165 -57.15 -25.71 23.19
CA GLY A 165 -56.50 -24.83 22.22
C GLY A 165 -55.37 -23.96 22.76
N ILE A 166 -54.62 -23.34 21.86
CA ILE A 166 -53.52 -22.40 22.13
C ILE A 166 -53.78 -21.07 21.42
N LEU A 167 -53.51 -19.98 22.12
CA LEU A 167 -53.30 -18.65 21.55
C LEU A 167 -51.81 -18.29 21.60
N ALA A 168 -51.24 -17.95 20.46
CA ALA A 168 -49.87 -17.47 20.34
C ALA A 168 -49.76 -16.15 19.56
N PHE A 169 -48.72 -15.38 19.88
CA PHE A 169 -48.39 -14.11 19.27
C PHE A 169 -47.02 -14.17 18.61
N PHE A 170 -46.94 -13.63 17.39
CA PHE A 170 -45.72 -13.32 16.67
C PHE A 170 -45.75 -11.80 16.47
N GLY A 171 -44.75 -11.07 16.96
CA GLY A 171 -44.81 -9.60 17.03
C GLY A 171 -44.88 -9.03 18.44
N ALA A 172 -45.09 -9.86 19.45
CA ALA A 172 -45.20 -9.44 20.85
C ALA A 172 -44.72 -10.56 21.80
N PRO A 173 -43.86 -10.26 22.80
CA PRO A 173 -43.28 -8.94 23.09
C PRO A 173 -42.16 -8.51 22.12
N ILE A 174 -41.59 -9.47 21.38
CA ILE A 174 -40.51 -9.26 20.41
C ILE A 174 -41.12 -9.26 19.00
N ALA A 175 -40.81 -8.22 18.21
CA ALA A 175 -41.34 -8.04 16.87
C ALA A 175 -40.32 -8.37 15.77
N HIS A 176 -40.78 -9.04 14.72
CA HIS A 176 -40.00 -9.37 13.54
C HIS A 176 -40.73 -8.88 12.28
N GLU A 177 -39.99 -8.55 11.22
CA GLU A 177 -40.64 -8.15 9.96
C GLU A 177 -41.41 -9.28 9.27
N ASP A 178 -41.04 -10.53 9.55
CA ASP A 178 -41.60 -11.74 8.96
C ASP A 178 -42.56 -12.49 9.92
N ASP A 179 -43.11 -11.83 10.95
CA ASP A 179 -44.05 -12.43 11.91
C ASP A 179 -45.25 -13.16 11.24
N PRO A 180 -45.88 -12.64 10.16
CA PRO A 180 -46.89 -13.37 9.40
C PRO A 180 -46.38 -14.68 8.78
N GLN A 181 -45.15 -14.68 8.24
CA GLN A 181 -44.51 -15.86 7.66
C GLN A 181 -44.19 -16.88 8.74
N ARG A 182 -43.62 -16.44 9.87
CA ARG A 182 -43.28 -17.27 11.03
C ARG A 182 -44.51 -17.97 11.61
N ALA A 183 -45.63 -17.24 11.73
CA ALA A 183 -46.89 -17.82 12.20
C ALA A 183 -47.41 -18.93 11.26
N ILE A 184 -47.34 -18.74 9.94
CA ILE A 184 -47.76 -19.75 8.97
C ILE A 184 -46.81 -20.95 8.98
N LEU A 185 -45.49 -20.74 9.08
CA LEU A 185 -44.53 -21.83 9.21
C LEU A 185 -44.75 -22.64 10.48
N ALA A 186 -45.00 -21.97 11.62
CA ALA A 186 -45.36 -22.63 12.85
C ALA A 186 -46.65 -23.46 12.68
N ALA A 187 -47.67 -22.90 12.03
CA ALA A 187 -48.92 -23.60 11.78
C ALA A 187 -48.76 -24.85 10.89
N LEU A 188 -47.95 -24.76 9.82
CA LEU A 188 -47.65 -25.90 8.95
C LEU A 188 -46.86 -26.98 9.69
N ASP A 189 -45.90 -26.61 10.52
CA ASP A 189 -45.15 -27.55 11.36
C ASP A 189 -46.04 -28.20 12.44
N ILE A 190 -47.05 -27.49 12.97
CA ILE A 190 -48.08 -28.08 13.85
C ILE A 190 -48.87 -29.14 13.06
N LEU A 191 -49.34 -28.82 11.85
CA LEU A 191 -50.06 -29.81 11.01
C LEU A 191 -49.19 -31.05 10.72
N ALA A 192 -47.91 -30.86 10.43
CA ALA A 192 -46.96 -31.95 10.20
C ALA A 192 -46.76 -32.80 11.47
N ALA A 193 -46.57 -32.17 12.63
CA ALA A 193 -46.39 -32.87 13.91
C ALA A 193 -47.59 -33.74 14.32
N PHE A 194 -48.81 -33.37 13.91
CA PHE A 194 -50.00 -34.19 14.12
C PHE A 194 -50.20 -35.27 13.05
N ARG A 195 -49.67 -35.07 11.83
CA ARG A 195 -49.73 -36.04 10.72
C ARG A 195 -48.70 -37.16 10.88
N ASP A 196 -47.48 -36.83 11.27
CA ASP A 196 -46.33 -37.75 11.30
C ASP A 196 -46.25 -38.58 12.59
N ALA A 197 -47.12 -38.29 13.55
CA ALA A 197 -47.14 -38.98 14.82
C ALA A 197 -48.01 -40.24 14.80
N ALA A 198 -47.54 -41.30 15.47
CA ALA A 198 -48.36 -42.48 15.74
C ALA A 198 -49.66 -42.07 16.48
N PRO A 199 -50.81 -42.71 16.18
CA PRO A 199 -52.04 -42.50 16.94
C PRO A 199 -51.76 -42.70 18.43
N ILE A 200 -52.27 -41.83 19.28
CA ILE A 200 -52.04 -41.94 20.73
C ILE A 200 -52.69 -43.26 21.19
N PRO A 201 -51.94 -44.20 21.77
CA PRO A 201 -52.46 -45.52 22.08
C PRO A 201 -53.57 -45.40 23.13
N ASN A 202 -54.78 -45.80 22.75
CA ASN A 202 -55.93 -45.91 23.66
C ASN A 202 -56.47 -47.35 23.58
N PRO A 203 -56.66 -48.04 24.73
CA PRO A 203 -57.15 -49.41 24.77
C PRO A 203 -58.58 -49.62 24.20
N GLN A 204 -59.37 -48.58 23.91
CA GLN A 204 -60.77 -48.74 23.45
C GLN A 204 -61.12 -48.18 22.05
N SER A 205 -60.31 -47.31 21.42
CA SER A 205 -60.39 -46.92 19.99
C SER A 205 -59.29 -45.89 19.65
N PRO A 206 -58.71 -45.86 18.44
CA PRO A 206 -57.89 -44.73 18.00
C PRO A 206 -58.76 -43.46 17.91
N ILE A 207 -58.38 -42.41 18.63
CA ILE A 207 -59.01 -41.09 18.56
C ILE A 207 -58.20 -40.25 17.58
N SER A 208 -58.82 -39.82 16.48
CA SER A 208 -58.18 -38.91 15.52
C SER A 208 -58.32 -37.47 16.00
N LEU A 209 -57.24 -36.93 16.55
CA LEU A 209 -57.13 -35.54 16.96
C LEU A 209 -56.52 -34.72 15.80
N LEU A 210 -57.30 -33.81 15.22
CA LEU A 210 -56.84 -32.96 14.11
C LEU A 210 -56.87 -31.48 14.53
N PRO A 211 -55.74 -30.75 14.40
CA PRO A 211 -55.68 -29.33 14.70
C PRO A 211 -56.44 -28.50 13.66
N ARG A 212 -57.10 -27.44 14.10
CA ARG A 212 -57.65 -26.34 13.29
C ARG A 212 -56.86 -25.10 13.65
N ILE A 213 -56.34 -24.40 12.65
CA ILE A 213 -55.47 -23.24 12.90
C ILE A 213 -56.01 -22.02 12.17
N GLY A 214 -56.17 -20.92 12.91
CA GLY A 214 -56.58 -19.63 12.40
C GLY A 214 -55.52 -18.57 12.64
N ILE A 215 -55.15 -17.83 11.60
CA ILE A 215 -54.16 -16.76 11.69
C ILE A 215 -54.75 -15.45 11.16
N ASN A 216 -54.54 -14.37 11.90
CA ASN A 216 -54.78 -13.02 11.40
C ASN A 216 -53.71 -12.05 11.93
N THR A 217 -53.38 -11.04 11.14
CA THR A 217 -52.43 -9.98 11.46
C THR A 217 -53.21 -8.67 11.57
N GLY A 218 -52.97 -7.91 12.63
CA GLY A 218 -53.63 -6.61 12.78
C GLY A 218 -53.25 -5.87 14.05
N LEU A 219 -53.70 -4.62 14.14
CA LEU A 219 -53.46 -3.75 15.29
C LEU A 219 -54.27 -4.23 16.51
N VAL A 220 -53.57 -4.48 17.62
CA VAL A 220 -54.14 -4.89 18.90
C VAL A 220 -53.47 -4.15 20.05
N VAL A 221 -54.12 -4.08 21.21
CA VAL A 221 -53.51 -3.66 22.46
C VAL A 221 -53.03 -4.89 23.20
N VAL A 222 -51.72 -5.09 23.36
CA VAL A 222 -51.14 -6.22 24.10
C VAL A 222 -50.71 -5.77 25.48
N GLY A 223 -51.08 -6.53 26.51
CA GLY A 223 -50.67 -6.23 27.89
C GLY A 223 -51.18 -7.27 28.87
N ALA A 224 -50.76 -7.13 30.14
CA ALA A 224 -51.30 -7.93 31.22
C ALA A 224 -52.69 -7.42 31.61
N VAL A 225 -53.73 -8.23 31.39
CA VAL A 225 -55.12 -7.90 31.72
C VAL A 225 -55.60 -8.86 32.82
N GLY A 226 -55.98 -8.32 33.97
CA GLY A 226 -56.37 -9.11 35.14
C GLY A 226 -56.50 -8.29 36.43
N ASN A 227 -56.95 -8.94 37.51
CA ASN A 227 -56.92 -8.43 38.89
C ASN A 227 -55.64 -8.96 39.56
N ASP A 228 -55.15 -8.30 40.62
CA ASP A 228 -54.00 -8.67 41.48
C ASP A 228 -53.83 -10.17 41.80
N LEU A 229 -54.87 -11.01 41.68
CA LEU A 229 -54.83 -12.46 41.88
C LEU A 229 -54.61 -13.32 40.62
N ARG A 230 -54.76 -12.79 39.39
CA ARG A 230 -54.54 -13.50 38.12
C ARG A 230 -54.30 -12.51 36.97
N MET A 231 -53.04 -12.35 36.55
CA MET A 231 -52.62 -11.54 35.41
C MET A 231 -52.41 -12.44 34.18
N GLU A 232 -53.15 -12.22 33.10
CA GLU A 232 -52.95 -12.94 31.82
C GLU A 232 -52.40 -11.97 30.75
N TYR A 233 -51.30 -12.35 30.09
CA TYR A 233 -50.76 -11.59 28.95
C TYR A 233 -51.62 -11.87 27.72
N THR A 234 -52.38 -10.88 27.26
CA THR A 234 -53.36 -11.06 26.18
C THR A 234 -53.41 -9.83 25.28
N ALA A 235 -54.03 -9.98 24.11
CA ALA A 235 -54.26 -8.90 23.16
C ALA A 235 -55.75 -8.56 23.09
N MET A 236 -56.08 -7.26 23.05
CA MET A 236 -57.45 -6.77 22.85
C MET A 236 -57.57 -6.04 21.52
N GLY A 237 -58.62 -6.36 20.77
CA GLY A 237 -58.95 -5.66 19.53
C GLY A 237 -59.81 -6.50 18.58
N ASP A 238 -60.28 -5.88 17.51
CA ASP A 238 -61.07 -6.57 16.49
C ASP A 238 -60.25 -7.64 15.74
N ALA A 239 -58.93 -7.47 15.66
CA ALA A 239 -58.04 -8.37 14.91
C ALA A 239 -57.82 -9.73 15.60
N ILE A 240 -57.76 -9.78 16.94
CA ILE A 240 -57.67 -11.07 17.68
C ILE A 240 -58.97 -11.87 17.54
N ASN A 241 -60.12 -11.19 17.57
CA ASN A 241 -61.41 -11.83 17.34
C ASN A 241 -61.47 -12.45 15.93
N LEU A 242 -60.88 -11.79 14.93
CA LEU A 242 -60.84 -12.33 13.57
C LEU A 242 -59.94 -13.58 13.47
N ALA A 243 -58.77 -13.60 14.14
CA ALA A 243 -57.89 -14.78 14.19
C ALA A 243 -58.63 -16.01 14.77
N ALA A 244 -59.34 -15.81 15.89
CA ALA A 244 -60.15 -16.87 16.52
C ALA A 244 -61.26 -17.38 15.58
N ARG A 245 -61.85 -16.51 14.76
CA ARG A 245 -62.88 -16.92 13.79
C ARG A 245 -62.31 -17.68 12.60
N MET A 246 -61.09 -17.36 12.17
CA MET A 246 -60.39 -18.15 11.16
C MET A 246 -60.16 -19.58 11.64
N GLU A 247 -59.83 -19.78 12.93
CA GLU A 247 -59.69 -21.13 13.51
C GLU A 247 -61.05 -21.86 13.51
N GLN A 248 -62.10 -21.22 14.04
CA GLN A 248 -63.42 -21.84 14.18
C GLN A 248 -64.04 -22.28 12.85
N THR A 249 -63.71 -21.57 11.77
CA THR A 249 -64.21 -21.85 10.41
C THR A 249 -63.26 -22.73 9.58
N ALA A 250 -62.04 -22.97 10.07
CA ALA A 250 -61.09 -23.85 9.41
C ALA A 250 -61.56 -25.32 9.43
N GLU A 251 -61.31 -26.04 8.34
CA GLU A 251 -61.50 -27.48 8.30
C GLU A 251 -60.44 -28.19 9.16
N PRO A 252 -60.76 -29.36 9.77
CA PRO A 252 -59.81 -30.08 10.61
C PRO A 252 -58.59 -30.51 9.81
N GLY A 253 -57.40 -30.22 10.33
CA GLY A 253 -56.12 -30.47 9.67
C GLY A 253 -55.70 -29.38 8.68
N THR A 254 -56.29 -28.18 8.73
CA THR A 254 -55.97 -27.06 7.83
C THR A 254 -55.60 -25.77 8.58
N VAL A 255 -54.87 -24.88 7.89
CA VAL A 255 -54.57 -23.52 8.35
C VAL A 255 -55.40 -22.55 7.51
N GLN A 256 -56.14 -21.66 8.17
CA GLN A 256 -56.91 -20.61 7.52
C GLN A 256 -56.40 -19.23 7.94
N VAL A 257 -56.26 -18.33 6.97
CA VAL A 257 -55.80 -16.96 7.18
C VAL A 257 -56.81 -15.95 6.65
N ALA A 258 -56.86 -14.78 7.28
CA ALA A 258 -57.64 -13.64 6.79
C ALA A 258 -56.84 -12.80 5.77
N GLU A 259 -57.54 -11.90 5.07
CA GLU A 259 -57.00 -11.11 3.95
C GLU A 259 -55.70 -10.37 4.25
N VAL A 260 -55.59 -9.76 5.43
CA VAL A 260 -54.41 -8.98 5.81
C VAL A 260 -53.18 -9.87 5.92
N THR A 261 -53.30 -11.05 6.54
CA THR A 261 -52.19 -12.01 6.64
C THR A 261 -51.84 -12.58 5.27
N TRP A 262 -52.84 -12.91 4.45
CA TRP A 262 -52.60 -13.40 3.09
C TRP A 262 -51.80 -12.41 2.25
N ARG A 263 -52.20 -11.13 2.20
CA ARG A 263 -51.48 -10.09 1.43
C ARG A 263 -50.01 -9.94 1.84
N LEU A 264 -49.70 -10.18 3.11
CA LEU A 264 -48.34 -10.05 3.64
C LEU A 264 -47.43 -11.22 3.25
N VAL A 265 -47.98 -12.36 2.81
CA VAL A 265 -47.21 -13.60 2.62
C VAL A 265 -47.59 -14.40 1.36
N GLU A 266 -48.48 -13.88 0.52
CA GLU A 266 -48.90 -14.49 -0.75
C GLU A 266 -47.72 -14.94 -1.63
N PRO A 267 -46.60 -14.20 -1.75
CA PRO A 267 -45.46 -14.64 -2.57
C PRO A 267 -44.75 -15.91 -2.06
N LEU A 268 -44.97 -16.34 -0.81
CA LEU A 268 -44.21 -17.42 -0.17
C LEU A 268 -44.95 -18.77 -0.06
N PHE A 269 -46.27 -18.73 -0.05
CA PHE A 269 -47.11 -19.91 0.23
C PHE A 269 -48.18 -20.07 -0.83
N ASP A 270 -48.58 -21.32 -1.07
CA ASP A 270 -49.71 -21.63 -1.92
C ASP A 270 -51.00 -21.52 -1.10
N PHE A 271 -52.02 -20.86 -1.66
CA PHE A 271 -53.30 -20.63 -1.02
C PHE A 271 -54.48 -21.09 -1.88
N GLU A 272 -55.52 -21.59 -1.23
CA GLU A 272 -56.84 -21.82 -1.82
C GLU A 272 -57.81 -20.77 -1.27
N GLU A 273 -58.45 -19.98 -2.15
CA GLU A 273 -59.45 -19.00 -1.73
C GLU A 273 -60.75 -19.69 -1.31
N LEU A 274 -61.24 -19.41 -0.10
CA LEU A 274 -62.47 -19.99 0.46
C LEU A 274 -63.70 -19.06 0.28
N GLY A 275 -63.52 -17.92 -0.38
CA GLY A 275 -64.55 -16.91 -0.60
C GLY A 275 -64.83 -16.05 0.64
N SER A 276 -65.97 -15.37 0.63
CA SER A 276 -66.40 -14.50 1.74
C SER A 276 -67.20 -15.28 2.79
N ILE A 277 -66.67 -15.33 4.01
CA ILE A 277 -67.29 -16.03 5.14
C ILE A 277 -68.07 -15.02 5.99
N GLU A 278 -69.35 -15.32 6.26
CA GLU A 278 -70.15 -14.52 7.19
C GLU A 278 -69.70 -14.74 8.63
N ILE A 279 -69.23 -13.67 9.28
CA ILE A 279 -68.80 -13.71 10.67
C ILE A 279 -69.81 -12.94 11.53
N LYS A 280 -70.39 -13.64 12.51
CA LYS A 280 -71.31 -13.06 13.48
C LYS A 280 -70.66 -11.87 14.21
N GLY A 281 -71.22 -10.67 14.02
CA GLY A 281 -70.74 -9.42 14.63
C GLY A 281 -69.96 -8.48 13.70
N LYS A 282 -69.69 -8.86 12.44
CA LYS A 282 -69.12 -7.98 11.42
C LYS A 282 -70.19 -7.63 10.38
N ALA A 283 -70.27 -6.35 9.98
CA ALA A 283 -71.27 -5.87 9.03
C ALA A 283 -70.98 -6.24 7.56
N LYS A 284 -69.74 -6.65 7.24
CA LYS A 284 -69.32 -7.11 5.90
C LYS A 284 -68.72 -8.52 6.02
N PRO A 285 -69.03 -9.44 5.09
CA PRO A 285 -68.36 -10.74 4.98
C PRO A 285 -66.85 -10.58 4.86
N VAL A 286 -66.06 -11.46 5.49
CA VAL A 286 -64.59 -11.41 5.46
C VAL A 286 -64.07 -12.51 4.54
N ARG A 287 -63.16 -12.17 3.63
CA ARG A 287 -62.50 -13.16 2.77
C ARG A 287 -61.49 -13.98 3.57
N ALA A 288 -61.42 -15.28 3.27
CA ALA A 288 -60.51 -16.20 3.92
C ALA A 288 -59.80 -17.10 2.90
N TRP A 289 -58.59 -17.52 3.25
CA TRP A 289 -57.74 -18.39 2.43
C TRP A 289 -57.25 -19.56 3.26
N ARG A 290 -57.21 -20.74 2.65
CA ARG A 290 -56.56 -21.93 3.21
C ARG A 290 -55.11 -21.99 2.74
N VAL A 291 -54.18 -22.21 3.66
CA VAL A 291 -52.76 -22.43 3.33
C VAL A 291 -52.56 -23.89 2.89
N LEU A 292 -52.01 -24.10 1.69
CA LEU A 292 -51.75 -25.43 1.13
C LEU A 292 -50.32 -25.92 1.43
N GLY A 293 -49.34 -25.01 1.44
CA GLY A 293 -47.95 -25.34 1.65
C GLY A 293 -47.01 -24.20 1.26
N ARG A 294 -45.71 -24.45 1.34
CA ARG A 294 -44.68 -23.50 0.85
C ARG A 294 -44.62 -23.59 -0.67
N LYS A 295 -44.54 -22.45 -1.37
CA LYS A 295 -44.30 -22.43 -2.82
C LYS A 295 -42.96 -23.11 -3.14
N ALA A 296 -42.91 -23.87 -4.22
CA ALA A 296 -41.69 -24.58 -4.66
C ALA A 296 -40.55 -23.60 -5.05
N GLU A 297 -40.92 -22.43 -5.56
CA GLU A 297 -40.03 -21.28 -5.79
C GLU A 297 -40.62 -20.05 -5.05
N PRO A 298 -40.06 -19.65 -3.91
CA PRO A 298 -40.59 -18.51 -3.14
C PRO A 298 -40.35 -17.18 -3.86
N GLY A 299 -41.39 -16.36 -4.02
CA GLY A 299 -41.27 -14.96 -4.46
C GLY A 299 -40.69 -14.07 -3.35
N ARG A 300 -40.13 -12.90 -3.71
CA ARG A 300 -39.55 -11.96 -2.74
C ARG A 300 -40.66 -11.21 -1.98
N LEU A 301 -40.57 -11.18 -0.65
CA LEU A 301 -41.58 -10.56 0.24
C LEU A 301 -41.54 -9.04 0.32
N ARG A 302 -40.41 -8.42 0.00
CA ARG A 302 -40.21 -6.96 0.00
C ARG A 302 -38.83 -6.63 -0.57
N GLY A 303 -38.74 -5.43 -1.12
CA GLY A 303 -37.89 -5.11 -2.26
C GLY A 303 -38.83 -4.98 -3.45
N ILE A 304 -38.94 -3.78 -4.02
CA ILE A 304 -39.59 -3.63 -5.32
C ILE A 304 -38.76 -4.47 -6.29
N GLU A 305 -39.26 -5.64 -6.65
CA GLU A 305 -38.72 -6.41 -7.76
C GLU A 305 -38.74 -5.49 -8.99
N GLY A 306 -37.57 -5.23 -9.58
CA GLY A 306 -37.49 -4.48 -10.83
C GLY A 306 -37.10 -3.00 -10.76
N LEU A 307 -36.60 -2.45 -9.64
CA LEU A 307 -35.87 -1.16 -9.68
C LEU A 307 -34.47 -1.31 -10.33
N ASN A 308 -34.40 -1.94 -11.50
CA ASN A 308 -33.33 -1.66 -12.45
C ASN A 308 -33.89 -0.61 -13.39
N ALA A 309 -33.71 0.67 -13.05
CA ALA A 309 -33.91 1.69 -14.06
C ALA A 309 -33.01 1.33 -15.26
N PRO A 310 -33.53 1.31 -16.50
CA PRO A 310 -32.69 1.21 -17.68
C PRO A 310 -31.66 2.35 -17.67
N LEU A 311 -30.57 2.21 -18.42
CA LEU A 311 -29.62 3.30 -18.57
C LEU A 311 -30.29 4.47 -19.32
N ILE A 312 -30.80 5.45 -18.58
CA ILE A 312 -31.59 6.57 -19.12
C ILE A 312 -30.67 7.76 -19.42
N GLY A 313 -30.89 8.39 -20.57
CA GLY A 313 -30.22 9.64 -20.95
C GLY A 313 -28.72 9.51 -21.25
N ARG A 314 -28.21 8.30 -21.46
CA ARG A 314 -26.78 8.05 -21.72
C ARG A 314 -26.49 7.48 -23.10
N VAL A 315 -27.32 7.81 -24.09
CA VAL A 315 -27.20 7.22 -25.44
C VAL A 315 -25.85 7.57 -26.07
N ALA A 316 -25.45 8.85 -26.05
CA ALA A 316 -24.19 9.29 -26.66
C ALA A 316 -22.95 8.75 -25.90
N GLU A 317 -22.99 8.74 -24.57
CA GLU A 317 -21.91 8.18 -23.75
C GLU A 317 -21.79 6.67 -23.92
N TRP A 318 -22.92 5.97 -24.03
CA TRP A 318 -22.95 4.53 -24.30
C TRP A 318 -22.45 4.20 -25.71
N GLU A 319 -22.83 4.97 -26.73
CA GLU A 319 -22.33 4.79 -28.11
C GLU A 319 -20.79 4.86 -28.17
N LYS A 320 -20.19 5.82 -27.45
CA LYS A 320 -18.73 5.92 -27.32
C LYS A 320 -18.13 4.70 -26.63
N MET A 321 -18.68 4.30 -25.47
CA MET A 321 -18.20 3.14 -24.71
C MET A 321 -18.32 1.84 -25.52
N ALA A 322 -19.47 1.62 -26.17
CA ALA A 322 -19.72 0.46 -27.01
C ALA A 322 -18.73 0.40 -28.19
N GLY A 323 -18.46 1.52 -28.86
CA GLY A 323 -17.47 1.60 -29.93
C GLY A 323 -16.05 1.23 -29.45
N VAL A 324 -15.67 1.63 -28.24
CA VAL A 324 -14.39 1.23 -27.63
C VAL A 324 -14.35 -0.27 -27.35
N LEU A 325 -15.40 -0.86 -26.76
CA LEU A 325 -15.46 -2.30 -26.48
C LEU A 325 -15.41 -3.14 -27.76
N GLU A 326 -16.07 -2.70 -28.83
CA GLU A 326 -16.00 -3.35 -30.14
C GLU A 326 -14.60 -3.23 -30.75
N GLY A 327 -13.96 -2.05 -30.62
CA GLY A 327 -12.57 -1.84 -31.02
C GLY A 327 -11.60 -2.77 -30.28
N LEU A 328 -11.79 -2.95 -28.98
CA LEU A 328 -11.01 -3.86 -28.15
C LEU A 328 -11.14 -5.30 -28.63
N LYS A 329 -12.37 -5.76 -28.90
CA LYS A 329 -12.63 -7.09 -29.48
C LYS A 329 -11.94 -7.27 -30.84
N ALA A 330 -11.84 -6.20 -31.63
CA ALA A 330 -11.12 -6.18 -32.90
C ALA A 330 -9.58 -6.08 -32.75
N GLY A 331 -9.05 -6.14 -31.52
CA GLY A 331 -7.62 -6.14 -31.25
C GLY A 331 -7.01 -4.77 -30.97
N ARG A 332 -7.81 -3.70 -30.86
CA ARG A 332 -7.31 -2.34 -30.60
C ARG A 332 -7.36 -2.01 -29.11
N GLY A 333 -6.20 -1.88 -28.47
CA GLY A 333 -6.11 -1.30 -27.13
C GLY A 333 -6.58 0.16 -27.11
N GLN A 334 -7.11 0.59 -25.96
CA GLN A 334 -7.73 1.91 -25.76
C GLN A 334 -7.61 2.35 -24.28
N ILE A 335 -7.77 3.65 -24.05
CA ILE A 335 -7.82 4.28 -22.72
C ILE A 335 -9.13 5.06 -22.65
N VAL A 336 -9.95 4.80 -21.64
CA VAL A 336 -11.21 5.51 -21.43
C VAL A 336 -11.21 6.19 -20.07
N ALA A 337 -11.36 7.52 -20.08
CA ALA A 337 -11.58 8.30 -18.87
C ALA A 337 -13.07 8.62 -18.72
N LEU A 338 -13.69 8.03 -17.69
CA LEU A 338 -15.07 8.29 -17.30
C LEU A 338 -15.10 9.30 -16.15
N ILE A 339 -15.60 10.50 -16.42
CA ILE A 339 -15.50 11.65 -15.50
C ILE A 339 -16.91 12.12 -15.11
N GLY A 340 -17.14 12.40 -13.83
CA GLY A 340 -18.39 13.01 -13.40
C GLY A 340 -18.57 13.07 -11.89
N GLU A 341 -19.63 13.75 -11.44
CA GLU A 341 -19.93 13.94 -10.02
C GLU A 341 -20.38 12.66 -9.29
N ALA A 342 -20.45 12.71 -7.96
CA ALA A 342 -20.97 11.60 -7.17
C ALA A 342 -22.46 11.33 -7.46
N GLY A 343 -22.84 10.04 -7.57
CA GLY A 343 -24.23 9.64 -7.84
C GLY A 343 -24.71 9.81 -9.30
N ILE A 344 -23.89 10.41 -10.18
CA ILE A 344 -24.28 10.76 -11.56
C ILE A 344 -24.46 9.55 -12.52
N GLY A 345 -24.07 8.34 -12.09
CA GLY A 345 -24.23 7.10 -12.86
C GLY A 345 -22.94 6.44 -13.40
N LYS A 346 -21.74 6.87 -12.97
CA LYS A 346 -20.45 6.32 -13.46
C LYS A 346 -20.33 4.80 -13.25
N SER A 347 -20.55 4.33 -12.03
CA SER A 347 -20.51 2.90 -11.72
C SER A 347 -21.58 2.10 -12.46
N ARG A 348 -22.74 2.71 -12.78
CA ARG A 348 -23.77 2.06 -13.59
C ARG A 348 -23.30 1.89 -15.04
N LEU A 349 -22.75 2.94 -15.67
CA LEU A 349 -22.21 2.84 -17.03
C LEU A 349 -21.09 1.79 -17.13
N MET A 350 -20.22 1.70 -16.11
CA MET A 350 -19.18 0.67 -16.04
C MET A 350 -19.78 -0.74 -15.87
N ALA A 351 -20.85 -0.90 -15.10
CA ALA A 351 -21.55 -2.19 -14.97
C ALA A 351 -22.19 -2.62 -16.30
N GLU A 352 -22.81 -1.69 -17.04
CA GLU A 352 -23.33 -1.96 -18.39
C GLU A 352 -22.18 -2.33 -19.36
N ALA A 353 -21.05 -1.62 -19.29
CA ALA A 353 -19.87 -1.93 -20.10
C ALA A 353 -19.33 -3.34 -19.80
N LYS A 354 -19.28 -3.74 -18.52
CA LYS A 354 -18.89 -5.09 -18.11
C LYS A 354 -19.87 -6.15 -18.61
N ALA A 355 -21.17 -5.92 -18.47
CA ALA A 355 -22.19 -6.83 -18.98
C ALA A 355 -22.06 -7.02 -20.50
N ARG A 356 -21.92 -5.90 -21.24
CA ARG A 356 -21.71 -5.94 -22.68
C ARG A 356 -20.40 -6.62 -23.08
N TRP A 357 -19.34 -6.44 -22.30
CA TRP A 357 -18.07 -7.12 -22.55
C TRP A 357 -18.20 -8.63 -22.40
N ILE A 358 -18.91 -9.11 -21.38
CA ILE A 358 -19.20 -10.54 -21.17
C ILE A 358 -20.01 -11.11 -22.33
N GLU A 359 -20.90 -10.34 -22.95
CA GLU A 359 -21.61 -10.77 -24.16
C GLU A 359 -20.71 -10.80 -25.41
N LEU A 360 -19.83 -9.79 -25.55
CA LEU A 360 -18.96 -9.63 -26.69
C LEU A 360 -17.80 -10.63 -26.70
N SER A 361 -17.31 -11.02 -25.54
CA SER A 361 -16.14 -11.89 -25.36
C SER A 361 -16.56 -13.26 -24.83
N SER A 362 -15.95 -14.34 -25.35
CA SER A 362 -16.24 -15.71 -24.91
C SER A 362 -15.59 -16.08 -23.56
N GLY A 363 -15.38 -15.11 -22.66
CA GLY A 363 -14.70 -15.27 -21.37
C GLY A 363 -14.73 -14.01 -20.48
N VAL A 364 -14.41 -14.13 -19.19
CA VAL A 364 -14.47 -13.02 -18.20
C VAL A 364 -13.08 -12.39 -18.01
N ASN A 365 -12.53 -11.77 -19.05
CA ASN A 365 -11.25 -11.04 -18.96
C ASN A 365 -11.46 -9.60 -18.50
N TRP A 366 -11.99 -9.43 -17.29
CA TRP A 366 -12.27 -8.15 -16.67
C TRP A 366 -11.72 -8.13 -15.25
N SER A 367 -10.74 -7.26 -14.99
CA SER A 367 -10.26 -6.98 -13.63
C SER A 367 -10.67 -5.58 -13.21
N GLN A 368 -10.96 -5.39 -11.91
CA GLN A 368 -11.48 -4.13 -11.41
C GLN A 368 -10.95 -3.79 -10.02
N SER A 369 -10.34 -2.63 -9.84
CA SER A 369 -10.00 -2.06 -8.54
C SER A 369 -10.97 -0.95 -8.13
N GLN A 370 -10.99 -0.59 -6.85
CA GLN A 370 -11.69 0.58 -6.33
C GLN A 370 -10.82 1.35 -5.35
N GLY A 371 -10.77 2.68 -5.51
CA GLY A 371 -10.20 3.60 -4.54
C GLY A 371 -11.14 3.81 -3.35
N VAL A 372 -10.56 3.93 -2.15
CA VAL A 372 -11.32 4.20 -0.92
C VAL A 372 -10.65 5.34 -0.16
N ALA A 373 -11.43 6.32 0.30
CA ALA A 373 -10.93 7.58 0.85
C ALA A 373 -9.95 7.46 2.06
N TYR A 374 -10.00 6.35 2.81
CA TYR A 374 -9.06 6.06 3.90
C TYR A 374 -7.93 5.09 3.51
N GLU A 375 -8.01 4.47 2.33
CA GLU A 375 -6.96 3.61 1.77
C GLU A 375 -6.05 4.34 0.78
N GLY A 376 -6.29 5.62 0.51
CA GLY A 376 -5.44 6.45 -0.37
C GLY A 376 -3.98 6.57 0.10
N ASN A 377 -3.67 6.10 1.32
CA ASN A 377 -2.32 6.01 1.87
C ASN A 377 -1.76 4.58 1.88
N ARG A 378 -2.37 3.62 1.16
CA ARG A 378 -1.82 2.28 0.96
C ARG A 378 -0.99 2.28 -0.32
N PRO A 379 0.35 2.13 -0.25
CA PRO A 379 1.20 2.09 -1.43
C PRO A 379 0.74 1.05 -2.43
N TYR A 380 0.57 1.43 -3.70
CA TYR A 380 0.11 0.55 -4.76
C TYR A 380 -1.25 -0.10 -4.47
N GLY A 381 -2.15 0.54 -3.72
CA GLY A 381 -3.37 -0.09 -3.19
C GLY A 381 -4.26 -0.69 -4.28
N GLN A 382 -4.52 0.05 -5.35
CA GLN A 382 -5.35 -0.45 -6.46
C GLN A 382 -4.62 -1.52 -7.29
N ILE A 383 -3.31 -1.39 -7.44
CA ILE A 383 -2.45 -2.36 -8.12
C ILE A 383 -2.42 -3.70 -7.36
N GLN A 384 -2.35 -3.65 -6.02
CA GLN A 384 -2.46 -4.83 -5.17
C GLN A 384 -3.79 -5.56 -5.40
N GLN A 385 -4.91 -4.83 -5.54
CA GLN A 385 -6.22 -5.44 -5.81
C GLN A 385 -6.24 -6.18 -7.17
N HIS A 386 -5.62 -5.63 -8.21
CA HIS A 386 -5.49 -6.32 -9.49
C HIS A 386 -4.62 -7.59 -9.38
N PHE A 387 -3.48 -7.54 -8.70
CA PHE A 387 -2.66 -8.74 -8.48
C PHE A 387 -3.39 -9.81 -7.68
N ARG A 388 -4.15 -9.42 -6.65
CA ARG A 388 -4.98 -10.36 -5.88
C ARG A 388 -5.98 -11.09 -6.79
N GLN A 389 -6.60 -10.39 -7.74
CA GLN A 389 -7.50 -11.02 -8.70
C GLN A 389 -6.78 -12.01 -9.64
N VAL A 390 -5.56 -11.69 -10.09
CA VAL A 390 -4.76 -12.59 -10.93
C VAL A 390 -4.45 -13.91 -10.21
N ILE A 391 -4.14 -13.87 -8.91
CA ILE A 391 -3.82 -15.08 -8.12
C ILE A 391 -5.04 -15.70 -7.41
N GLY A 392 -6.25 -15.15 -7.61
CA GLY A 392 -7.46 -15.60 -6.92
C GLY A 392 -7.46 -15.35 -5.40
N ALA A 393 -6.67 -14.38 -4.94
CA ALA A 393 -6.62 -13.94 -3.55
C ALA A 393 -7.75 -12.96 -3.21
N ARG A 394 -8.10 -12.91 -1.92
CA ARG A 394 -9.07 -11.97 -1.34
C ARG A 394 -8.36 -11.06 -0.35
N ASP A 395 -9.01 -9.95 -0.01
CA ASP A 395 -8.57 -9.13 1.12
C ASP A 395 -8.78 -9.91 2.42
N GLY A 396 -7.79 -9.87 3.31
CA GLY A 396 -7.81 -10.61 4.58
C GLY A 396 -7.47 -12.09 4.50
N ASP A 397 -7.09 -12.63 3.33
CA ASP A 397 -6.49 -13.97 3.26
C ASP A 397 -5.22 -14.01 4.13
N GLU A 398 -5.13 -15.00 5.03
CA GLU A 398 -3.95 -15.22 5.87
C GLU A 398 -2.69 -15.44 5.02
N PRO A 399 -1.49 -15.06 5.49
CA PRO A 399 -0.29 -15.09 4.67
C PRO A 399 0.07 -16.47 4.10
N GLU A 400 -0.24 -17.55 4.82
CA GLU A 400 -0.09 -18.94 4.31
C GLU A 400 -1.01 -19.20 3.12
N THR A 401 -2.24 -18.68 3.15
CA THR A 401 -3.21 -18.81 2.06
C THR A 401 -2.78 -18.02 0.84
N LEU A 402 -2.28 -16.79 1.05
CA LEU A 402 -1.72 -15.97 -0.03
C LEU A 402 -0.52 -16.65 -0.69
N ARG A 403 0.37 -17.25 0.10
CA ARG A 403 1.52 -17.97 -0.42
C ARG A 403 1.11 -19.19 -1.25
N ALA A 404 0.15 -19.98 -0.78
CA ALA A 404 -0.36 -21.13 -1.53
C ALA A 404 -0.96 -20.70 -2.87
N LYS A 405 -1.83 -19.68 -2.87
CA LYS A 405 -2.44 -19.13 -4.09
C LYS A 405 -1.41 -18.57 -5.07
N LEU A 406 -0.39 -17.87 -4.57
CA LEU A 406 0.73 -17.40 -5.38
C LEU A 406 1.48 -18.56 -6.04
N ALA A 407 1.82 -19.60 -5.26
CA ALA A 407 2.52 -20.78 -5.76
C ALA A 407 1.73 -21.52 -6.85
N ASP A 408 0.42 -21.71 -6.64
CA ASP A 408 -0.49 -22.33 -7.62
C ASP A 408 -0.61 -21.49 -8.90
N SER A 409 -0.49 -20.17 -8.78
CA SER A 409 -0.60 -19.22 -9.89
C SER A 409 0.71 -18.98 -10.64
N LEU A 410 1.87 -19.49 -10.17
CA LEU A 410 3.17 -19.26 -10.84
C LEU A 410 3.21 -19.75 -12.29
N GLY A 411 2.36 -20.71 -12.65
CA GLY A 411 2.20 -21.20 -14.02
C GLY A 411 1.65 -20.15 -14.99
N PHE A 412 1.01 -19.09 -14.48
CA PHE A 412 0.46 -17.98 -15.26
C PHE A 412 1.56 -17.17 -15.96
N TRP A 413 2.72 -17.00 -15.33
CA TRP A 413 3.83 -16.22 -15.89
C TRP A 413 4.85 -17.09 -16.66
N PRO A 414 5.51 -16.52 -17.69
CA PRO A 414 6.66 -17.15 -18.37
C PRO A 414 7.76 -17.52 -17.38
N GLN A 415 8.54 -18.57 -17.70
CA GLN A 415 9.57 -19.10 -16.81
C GLN A 415 10.57 -18.03 -16.33
N GLU A 416 10.96 -17.11 -17.21
CA GLU A 416 11.90 -16.01 -16.95
C GLU A 416 11.34 -14.99 -15.94
N ALA A 417 10.02 -14.82 -15.87
CA ALA A 417 9.36 -13.87 -14.97
C ALA A 417 9.05 -14.46 -13.58
N ARG A 418 9.09 -15.79 -13.41
CA ARG A 418 8.72 -16.47 -12.15
C ARG A 418 9.59 -16.07 -10.98
N GLU A 419 10.88 -15.82 -11.22
CA GLU A 419 11.78 -15.38 -10.16
C GLU A 419 11.44 -13.95 -9.71
N ARG A 420 11.18 -13.04 -10.66
CA ARG A 420 10.69 -11.68 -10.36
C ARG A 420 9.38 -11.69 -9.58
N VAL A 421 8.45 -12.61 -9.91
CA VAL A 421 7.20 -12.80 -9.16
C VAL A 421 7.47 -13.17 -7.70
N ARG A 422 8.41 -14.10 -7.44
CA ARG A 422 8.78 -14.51 -6.08
C ARG A 422 9.46 -13.40 -5.30
N GLN A 423 10.19 -12.51 -5.96
CA GLN A 423 10.91 -11.40 -5.32
C GLN A 423 10.03 -10.20 -4.99
N VAL A 424 8.98 -9.93 -5.80
CA VAL A 424 8.19 -8.69 -5.71
C VAL A 424 6.84 -8.91 -5.04
N ILE A 425 6.09 -9.95 -5.43
CA ILE A 425 4.71 -10.12 -4.99
C ILE A 425 4.60 -10.34 -3.48
N PRO A 426 5.51 -11.07 -2.80
CA PRO A 426 5.50 -11.15 -1.35
C PRO A 426 5.61 -9.79 -0.66
N ALA A 427 6.53 -8.93 -1.10
CA ALA A 427 6.67 -7.57 -0.57
C ALA A 427 5.40 -6.74 -0.80
N LEU A 428 4.85 -6.83 -2.01
CA LEU A 428 3.69 -6.05 -2.42
C LEU A 428 2.41 -6.46 -1.68
N LEU A 429 2.22 -7.75 -1.41
CA LEU A 429 1.00 -8.29 -0.78
C LEU A 429 1.13 -8.58 0.71
N GLY A 430 2.29 -8.33 1.31
CA GLY A 430 2.53 -8.56 2.74
C GLY A 430 2.73 -10.02 3.13
N ILE A 431 3.31 -10.83 2.25
CA ILE A 431 3.56 -12.26 2.52
C ILE A 431 4.92 -12.38 3.22
N PRO A 432 5.02 -12.99 4.42
CA PRO A 432 6.28 -13.20 5.12
C PRO A 432 7.29 -13.97 4.28
N LEU A 433 8.58 -13.80 4.54
CA LEU A 433 9.63 -14.52 3.81
C LEU A 433 9.92 -15.90 4.40
N LEU A 434 10.16 -16.87 3.53
CA LEU A 434 10.73 -18.16 3.94
C LEU A 434 12.27 -18.06 4.01
N PRO A 435 12.93 -18.92 4.82
CA PRO A 435 14.38 -18.95 4.88
C PRO A 435 15.02 -19.19 3.49
N GLY A 436 15.84 -18.24 3.03
CA GLY A 436 16.51 -18.30 1.74
C GLY A 436 15.79 -17.57 0.59
N GLU A 437 14.63 -16.97 0.85
CA GLU A 437 13.99 -16.03 -0.09
C GLU A 437 14.56 -14.62 0.10
N GLU A 438 14.94 -13.98 -1.00
CA GLU A 438 15.32 -12.57 -1.03
C GLU A 438 14.17 -11.74 -1.61
N VAL A 439 13.85 -10.62 -0.96
CA VAL A 439 12.90 -9.62 -1.45
C VAL A 439 13.66 -8.37 -1.84
N LEU A 440 13.22 -7.79 -2.95
CA LEU A 440 13.74 -6.50 -3.39
C LEU A 440 13.11 -5.39 -2.55
N GLU A 441 13.88 -4.35 -2.28
CA GLU A 441 13.39 -3.14 -1.61
C GLU A 441 13.79 -1.91 -2.42
N GLY A 442 13.07 -0.81 -2.20
CA GLY A 442 13.37 0.48 -2.79
C GLY A 442 13.34 0.48 -4.32
N GLU A 443 14.33 1.11 -4.95
CA GLU A 443 14.35 1.33 -6.39
C GLU A 443 14.40 0.02 -7.19
N ALA A 444 15.09 -1.00 -6.67
CA ALA A 444 15.14 -2.32 -7.29
C ALA A 444 13.74 -2.98 -7.32
N LEU A 445 12.98 -2.87 -6.22
CA LEU A 445 11.60 -3.36 -6.18
C LEU A 445 10.74 -2.60 -7.19
N LYS A 446 10.81 -1.26 -7.22
CA LYS A 446 10.04 -0.45 -8.18
C LYS A 446 10.30 -0.93 -9.60
N ARG A 447 11.57 -1.00 -10.02
CA ARG A 447 11.92 -1.41 -11.39
C ARG A 447 11.34 -2.78 -11.75
N VAL A 448 11.53 -3.76 -10.88
CA VAL A 448 11.07 -5.14 -11.12
C VAL A 448 9.53 -5.22 -11.08
N LEU A 449 8.85 -4.46 -10.21
CA LEU A 449 7.39 -4.36 -10.16
C LEU A 449 6.82 -3.79 -11.46
N TYR A 450 7.38 -2.70 -11.98
CA TYR A 450 6.93 -2.07 -13.22
C TYR A 450 7.09 -3.01 -14.42
N SER A 451 8.26 -3.66 -14.53
CA SER A 451 8.50 -4.69 -15.54
C SER A 451 7.54 -5.88 -15.38
N LEU A 452 7.35 -6.38 -14.16
CA LEU A 452 6.46 -7.52 -13.89
C LEU A 452 5.00 -7.20 -14.24
N MET A 453 4.51 -6.01 -13.90
CA MET A 453 3.15 -5.61 -14.24
C MET A 453 2.97 -5.46 -15.76
N THR A 454 3.99 -4.95 -16.45
CA THR A 454 4.03 -4.86 -17.91
C THR A 454 3.92 -6.26 -18.54
N ASP A 455 4.75 -7.21 -18.08
CA ASP A 455 4.71 -8.61 -18.53
C ASP A 455 3.35 -9.25 -18.23
N THR A 456 2.80 -9.00 -17.04
CA THR A 456 1.48 -9.50 -16.61
C THR A 456 0.39 -9.02 -17.57
N CYS A 457 0.34 -7.72 -17.86
CA CYS A 457 -0.63 -7.16 -18.80
C CYS A 457 -0.49 -7.76 -20.22
N ARG A 458 0.76 -7.93 -20.70
CA ARG A 458 1.02 -8.58 -22.00
C ARG A 458 0.51 -10.01 -22.04
N VAL A 459 0.80 -10.81 -21.01
CA VAL A 459 0.39 -12.22 -20.94
C VAL A 459 -1.14 -12.34 -20.93
N ILE A 460 -1.84 -11.52 -20.13
CA ILE A 460 -3.32 -11.50 -20.10
C ILE A 460 -3.85 -11.14 -21.48
N ALA A 461 -3.39 -10.03 -22.06
CA ALA A 461 -3.93 -9.48 -23.30
C ALA A 461 -3.59 -10.33 -24.54
N GLN A 462 -2.47 -11.05 -24.54
CA GLN A 462 -2.10 -12.00 -25.59
C GLN A 462 -2.99 -13.25 -25.58
N ALA A 463 -3.43 -13.70 -24.40
CA ALA A 463 -4.34 -14.83 -24.29
C ALA A 463 -5.73 -14.50 -24.83
N ALA A 464 -6.27 -13.33 -24.46
CA ALA A 464 -7.45 -12.73 -25.06
C ALA A 464 -7.56 -11.25 -24.66
N PRO A 465 -8.24 -10.41 -25.46
CA PRO A 465 -8.46 -9.01 -25.10
C PRO A 465 -9.01 -8.85 -23.68
N CYS A 466 -8.57 -7.82 -22.96
CA CYS A 466 -8.89 -7.65 -21.55
C CYS A 466 -9.21 -6.20 -21.16
N VAL A 467 -9.98 -6.06 -20.09
CA VAL A 467 -10.31 -4.76 -19.47
C VAL A 467 -9.71 -4.70 -18.07
N MET A 468 -8.98 -3.62 -17.79
CA MET A 468 -8.46 -3.27 -16.48
C MET A 468 -9.14 -1.98 -16.03
N ALA A 469 -10.11 -2.11 -15.13
CA ALA A 469 -10.95 -1.01 -14.67
C ALA A 469 -10.48 -0.47 -13.31
N PHE A 470 -10.33 0.84 -13.20
CA PHE A 470 -9.95 1.54 -11.97
C PHE A 470 -11.10 2.44 -11.54
N ASP A 471 -11.83 2.01 -10.53
CA ASP A 471 -12.94 2.79 -9.96
C ASP A 471 -12.44 3.79 -8.93
N ASP A 472 -13.07 4.96 -8.89
CA ASP A 472 -12.73 6.04 -7.96
C ASP A 472 -11.23 6.40 -7.90
N LEU A 473 -10.57 6.56 -9.06
CA LEU A 473 -9.12 6.81 -9.18
C LEU A 473 -8.65 8.11 -8.49
N HIS A 474 -9.55 9.08 -8.25
CA HIS A 474 -9.27 10.27 -7.44
C HIS A 474 -8.85 9.97 -5.99
N TRP A 475 -9.09 8.75 -5.48
CA TRP A 475 -8.58 8.28 -4.19
C TRP A 475 -7.40 7.31 -4.30
N ALA A 476 -6.84 7.08 -5.50
CA ALA A 476 -5.68 6.23 -5.67
C ALA A 476 -4.41 6.88 -5.12
N ASP A 477 -3.50 6.06 -4.58
CA ASP A 477 -2.16 6.49 -4.22
C ASP A 477 -1.36 6.91 -5.47
N THR A 478 -0.41 7.82 -5.31
CA THR A 478 0.38 8.39 -6.42
C THR A 478 1.11 7.28 -7.19
N GLN A 479 1.59 6.26 -6.50
CA GLN A 479 2.41 5.19 -7.06
C GLN A 479 1.58 4.22 -7.91
N SER A 480 0.32 3.96 -7.54
CA SER A 480 -0.65 3.27 -8.40
C SER A 480 -0.89 4.05 -9.69
N VAL A 481 -1.02 5.39 -9.61
CA VAL A 481 -1.24 6.25 -10.78
C VAL A 481 0.01 6.32 -11.66
N ASP A 482 1.20 6.40 -11.07
CA ASP A 482 2.48 6.37 -11.79
C ASP A 482 2.68 5.04 -12.53
N LEU A 483 2.39 3.91 -11.87
CA LEU A 483 2.47 2.59 -12.49
C LEU A 483 1.43 2.47 -13.60
N LEU A 484 0.19 2.90 -13.38
CA LEU A 484 -0.82 2.91 -14.45
C LEU A 484 -0.38 3.77 -15.64
N THR A 485 0.20 4.95 -15.38
CA THR A 485 0.76 5.84 -16.41
C THR A 485 1.85 5.15 -17.23
N HIS A 486 2.74 4.40 -16.58
CA HIS A 486 3.77 3.61 -17.25
C HIS A 486 3.18 2.50 -18.14
N LEU A 487 2.01 1.96 -17.81
CA LEU A 487 1.36 0.89 -18.57
C LEU A 487 0.55 1.40 -19.77
N LEU A 488 0.15 2.68 -19.81
CA LEU A 488 -0.68 3.23 -20.90
C LEU A 488 -0.14 2.96 -22.32
N PRO A 489 1.19 3.05 -22.60
CA PRO A 489 1.75 2.74 -23.92
C PRO A 489 1.48 1.31 -24.40
N LEU A 490 1.19 0.36 -23.51
CA LEU A 490 0.83 -1.02 -23.89
C LEU A 490 -0.42 -1.09 -24.78
N THR A 491 -1.26 -0.06 -24.77
CA THR A 491 -2.45 0.04 -25.63
C THR A 491 -2.12 0.08 -27.13
N ASP A 492 -0.87 0.42 -27.50
CA ASP A 492 -0.38 0.31 -28.88
C ASP A 492 0.11 -1.10 -29.24
N GLU A 493 0.45 -1.91 -28.25
CA GLU A 493 1.11 -3.21 -28.44
C GLU A 493 0.16 -4.40 -28.28
N VAL A 494 -0.79 -4.31 -27.35
CA VAL A 494 -1.69 -5.41 -26.98
C VAL A 494 -3.14 -4.96 -26.84
N PRO A 495 -4.13 -5.87 -27.00
CA PRO A 495 -5.55 -5.52 -26.91
C PRO A 495 -6.01 -5.38 -25.45
N ILE A 496 -5.58 -4.31 -24.79
CA ILE A 496 -5.97 -3.95 -23.42
C ILE A 496 -6.76 -2.65 -23.39
N LEU A 497 -7.82 -2.61 -22.58
CA LEU A 497 -8.56 -1.39 -22.25
C LEU A 497 -8.28 -0.98 -20.81
N PHE A 498 -7.69 0.19 -20.62
CA PHE A 498 -7.63 0.86 -19.33
C PHE A 498 -8.86 1.75 -19.16
N LEU A 499 -9.78 1.34 -18.29
CA LEU A 499 -11.01 2.08 -17.98
C LEU A 499 -10.86 2.77 -16.62
N VAL A 500 -10.63 4.08 -16.62
CA VAL A 500 -10.44 4.86 -15.40
C VAL A 500 -11.65 5.72 -15.08
N ASN A 501 -12.13 5.67 -13.84
CA ASN A 501 -13.28 6.43 -13.36
C ASN A 501 -12.88 7.38 -12.22
N PHE A 502 -13.18 8.67 -12.32
CA PHE A 502 -12.86 9.64 -11.27
C PHE A 502 -13.76 10.88 -11.28
N ARG A 503 -13.67 11.68 -10.21
CA ARG A 503 -14.36 12.98 -10.07
C ARG A 503 -13.55 14.08 -10.75
N PRO A 504 -14.17 15.18 -11.23
CA PRO A 504 -13.47 16.28 -11.90
C PRO A 504 -12.65 17.17 -10.94
N GLU A 505 -11.77 16.56 -10.14
CA GLU A 505 -10.93 17.21 -9.14
C GLU A 505 -9.54 17.47 -9.73
N ARG A 506 -9.29 18.73 -10.15
CA ARG A 506 -8.05 19.10 -10.87
C ARG A 506 -6.75 18.94 -10.08
N GLN A 507 -6.84 18.78 -8.77
CA GLN A 507 -5.68 18.63 -7.87
C GLN A 507 -5.33 17.14 -7.63
N ALA A 508 -6.17 16.20 -8.06
CA ALA A 508 -5.93 14.78 -7.88
C ALA A 508 -4.97 14.24 -8.96
N SER A 509 -4.13 13.28 -8.58
CA SER A 509 -3.22 12.56 -9.50
C SER A 509 -3.94 11.92 -10.70
N ALA A 510 -5.20 11.51 -10.52
CA ALA A 510 -6.06 11.03 -11.60
C ALA A 510 -6.25 12.06 -12.73
N TRP A 511 -6.25 13.35 -12.41
CA TRP A 511 -6.35 14.43 -13.40
C TRP A 511 -5.07 14.57 -14.22
N GLU A 512 -3.91 14.46 -13.58
CA GLU A 512 -2.60 14.48 -14.25
C GLU A 512 -2.45 13.30 -15.22
N LEU A 513 -2.84 12.09 -14.79
CA LEU A 513 -2.88 10.90 -15.65
C LEU A 513 -3.75 11.14 -16.88
N LYS A 514 -4.92 11.76 -16.70
CA LYS A 514 -5.82 12.10 -17.79
C LYS A 514 -5.18 13.08 -18.78
N GLU A 515 -4.52 14.13 -18.31
CA GLU A 515 -3.87 15.12 -19.18
C GLU A 515 -2.71 14.49 -19.96
N LYS A 516 -1.91 13.66 -19.30
CA LYS A 516 -0.81 12.94 -19.92
C LYS A 516 -1.28 11.92 -20.96
N ALA A 517 -2.31 11.13 -20.65
CA ALA A 517 -2.90 10.17 -21.60
C ALA A 517 -3.43 10.87 -22.85
N ALA A 518 -4.09 12.02 -22.68
CA ALA A 518 -4.62 12.81 -23.80
C ALA A 518 -3.51 13.46 -24.65
N ALA A 519 -2.38 13.83 -24.04
CA ALA A 519 -1.24 14.44 -24.74
C ALA A 519 -0.35 13.41 -25.46
N ASP A 520 0.00 12.32 -24.78
CA ASP A 520 0.98 11.34 -25.26
C ASP A 520 0.34 10.27 -26.17
N LEU A 521 -0.94 9.94 -25.96
CA LEU A 521 -1.65 8.87 -26.66
C LEU A 521 -3.03 9.31 -27.22
N PRO A 522 -3.12 10.44 -27.96
CA PRO A 522 -4.40 10.98 -28.44
C PRO A 522 -5.16 10.02 -29.37
N HIS A 523 -4.47 9.10 -30.05
CA HIS A 523 -5.07 8.09 -30.92
C HIS A 523 -5.68 6.90 -30.15
N ARG A 524 -5.38 6.75 -28.86
CA ARG A 524 -5.90 5.68 -27.99
C ARG A 524 -6.83 6.17 -26.90
N TYR A 525 -6.86 7.48 -26.67
CA TYR A 525 -7.59 8.11 -25.56
C TYR A 525 -9.02 8.52 -25.95
N THR A 526 -9.99 8.16 -25.11
CA THR A 526 -11.40 8.56 -25.23
C THR A 526 -11.91 9.13 -23.90
N GLU A 527 -12.46 10.34 -23.94
CA GLU A 527 -13.07 10.99 -22.76
C GLU A 527 -14.60 10.90 -22.80
N ILE A 528 -15.18 10.45 -21.68
CA ILE A 528 -16.62 10.37 -21.47
C ILE A 528 -16.96 11.15 -20.18
N GLY A 529 -17.41 12.39 -20.35
CA GLY A 529 -17.91 13.21 -19.24
C GLY A 529 -19.41 13.01 -19.03
N LEU A 530 -19.82 12.63 -17.82
CA LEU A 530 -21.22 12.48 -17.45
C LEU A 530 -21.80 13.80 -16.93
N GLN A 531 -22.85 14.29 -17.59
CA GLN A 531 -23.63 15.45 -17.15
C GLN A 531 -24.86 15.02 -16.34
N PRO A 532 -25.48 15.91 -15.54
CA PRO A 532 -26.80 15.70 -14.96
C PRO A 532 -27.83 15.33 -16.03
N LEU A 533 -28.79 14.47 -15.68
CA LEU A 533 -29.90 14.13 -16.55
C LEU A 533 -30.73 15.38 -16.83
N SER A 534 -31.18 15.54 -18.07
CA SER A 534 -32.17 16.56 -18.39
C SER A 534 -33.48 16.32 -17.63
N SER A 535 -34.33 17.34 -17.56
CA SER A 535 -35.64 17.20 -16.91
C SER A 535 -36.48 16.08 -17.53
N ALA A 536 -36.41 15.89 -18.86
CA ALA A 536 -37.13 14.81 -19.55
C ALA A 536 -36.59 13.42 -19.21
N GLU A 537 -35.27 13.28 -19.09
CA GLU A 537 -34.63 12.01 -18.71
C GLU A 537 -34.84 11.68 -17.23
N SER A 538 -34.81 12.68 -16.36
CA SER A 538 -35.16 12.54 -14.94
C SER A 538 -36.62 12.13 -14.77
N ASP A 539 -37.51 12.64 -15.61
CA ASP A 539 -38.93 12.28 -15.63
C ASP A 539 -39.12 10.81 -16.05
N LEU A 540 -38.41 10.39 -17.11
CA LEU A 540 -38.36 8.97 -17.52
C LEU A 540 -37.79 8.07 -16.42
N LEU A 541 -36.83 8.55 -15.63
CA LEU A 541 -36.30 7.80 -14.50
C LEU A 541 -37.37 7.63 -13.43
N VAL A 542 -38.09 8.69 -13.06
CA VAL A 542 -39.24 8.60 -12.13
C VAL A 542 -40.30 7.61 -12.62
N ASP A 543 -40.63 7.62 -13.92
CA ASP A 543 -41.60 6.69 -14.53
C ASP A 543 -41.18 5.22 -14.45
N ASN A 544 -39.88 4.94 -14.61
CA ASN A 544 -39.37 3.58 -14.50
C ASN A 544 -39.28 3.12 -13.04
N LEU A 545 -38.99 4.03 -12.11
CA LEU A 545 -38.90 3.72 -10.68
C LEU A 545 -40.29 3.52 -10.04
N LEU A 546 -41.26 4.31 -10.48
CA LEU A 546 -42.66 4.25 -10.08
C LEU A 546 -43.47 3.89 -11.31
N THR A 547 -43.73 2.61 -11.56
CA THR A 547 -44.56 2.12 -12.68
C THR A 547 -46.01 2.63 -12.61
N VAL A 548 -46.29 3.92 -12.84
CA VAL A 548 -47.62 4.54 -12.63
C VAL A 548 -47.86 5.80 -13.44
N ALA A 549 -49.06 5.88 -13.99
CA ALA A 549 -49.66 7.04 -14.64
C ALA A 549 -50.21 8.13 -13.68
N ASP A 550 -50.20 7.94 -12.35
CA ASP A 550 -50.99 8.72 -11.39
C ASP A 550 -50.19 9.41 -10.25
N LEU A 551 -48.90 9.72 -10.43
CA LEU A 551 -48.20 10.62 -9.49
C LEU A 551 -48.70 12.07 -9.72
N PRO A 552 -49.19 12.80 -8.70
CA PRO A 552 -49.64 14.18 -8.88
C PRO A 552 -48.55 15.06 -9.49
N SER A 553 -48.90 15.85 -10.52
CA SER A 553 -47.93 16.68 -11.26
C SER A 553 -47.14 17.65 -10.39
N SER A 554 -47.70 18.08 -9.25
CA SER A 554 -47.03 18.92 -8.26
C SER A 554 -45.94 18.16 -7.48
N LEU A 555 -46.20 16.92 -7.06
CA LEU A 555 -45.21 16.09 -6.38
C LEU A 555 -44.10 15.65 -7.34
N ARG A 556 -44.46 15.29 -8.59
CA ARG A 556 -43.49 15.01 -9.66
C ARG A 556 -42.53 16.17 -9.88
N ARG A 557 -43.05 17.39 -10.00
CA ARG A 557 -42.22 18.60 -10.16
C ARG A 557 -41.31 18.81 -8.97
N MET A 558 -41.81 18.59 -7.75
CA MET A 558 -41.00 18.71 -6.53
C MET A 558 -39.84 17.71 -6.51
N ILE A 559 -40.05 16.45 -6.95
CA ILE A 559 -38.97 15.45 -7.08
C ILE A 559 -37.92 15.93 -8.10
N LEU A 560 -38.35 16.39 -9.28
CA LEU A 560 -37.45 16.82 -10.35
C LEU A 560 -36.65 18.08 -9.98
N GLU A 561 -37.30 19.08 -9.37
CA GLU A 561 -36.65 20.33 -8.92
C GLU A 561 -35.64 20.07 -7.81
N LYS A 562 -35.91 19.15 -6.90
CA LYS A 562 -34.97 18.79 -5.83
C LYS A 562 -33.83 17.93 -6.34
N ALA A 563 -34.12 16.96 -7.21
CA ALA A 563 -33.14 16.02 -7.73
C ALA A 563 -32.04 16.66 -8.60
N ASP A 564 -32.34 17.80 -9.23
CA ASP A 564 -31.45 18.56 -10.14
C ASP A 564 -30.70 17.68 -11.15
N GLY A 565 -31.40 16.67 -11.69
CA GLY A 565 -30.85 15.74 -12.68
C GLY A 565 -29.89 14.67 -12.15
N ASN A 566 -29.71 14.54 -10.83
CA ASN A 566 -28.89 13.47 -10.26
C ASN A 566 -29.71 12.17 -10.09
N PRO A 567 -29.39 11.08 -10.83
CA PRO A 567 -30.16 9.83 -10.79
C PRO A 567 -30.27 9.24 -9.37
N PHE A 568 -29.17 9.26 -8.61
CA PHE A 568 -29.16 8.76 -7.24
C PHE A 568 -30.11 9.54 -6.33
N PHE A 569 -30.23 10.85 -6.55
CA PHE A 569 -31.15 11.66 -5.74
C PHE A 569 -32.61 11.37 -6.07
N VAL A 570 -32.94 11.17 -7.35
CA VAL A 570 -34.29 10.75 -7.77
C VAL A 570 -34.68 9.44 -7.09
N GLU A 571 -33.80 8.43 -7.14
CA GLU A 571 -34.04 7.12 -6.50
C GLU A 571 -34.28 7.24 -5.00
N GLU A 572 -33.46 8.01 -4.28
CA GLU A 572 -33.56 8.16 -2.83
C GLU A 572 -34.77 9.00 -2.40
N ILE A 573 -35.17 10.02 -3.16
CA ILE A 573 -36.41 10.77 -2.93
C ILE A 573 -37.61 9.83 -3.09
N VAL A 574 -37.68 9.07 -4.18
CA VAL A 574 -38.75 8.11 -4.43
C VAL A 574 -38.82 7.06 -3.30
N ARG A 575 -37.67 6.51 -2.89
CA ARG A 575 -37.60 5.57 -1.78
C ARG A 575 -38.06 6.18 -0.46
N THR A 576 -37.69 7.43 -0.17
CA THR A 576 -38.13 8.13 1.04
C THR A 576 -39.63 8.38 1.05
N LEU A 577 -40.23 8.68 -0.10
CA LEU A 577 -41.68 8.84 -0.25
C LEU A 577 -42.44 7.52 -0.01
N ILE A 578 -41.82 6.39 -0.38
CA ILE A 578 -42.35 5.05 -0.09
C ILE A 578 -42.19 4.72 1.40
N ASP A 579 -40.99 4.92 1.97
CA ASP A 579 -40.67 4.65 3.38
C ASP A 579 -41.53 5.49 4.35
N THR A 580 -41.88 6.72 3.97
CA THR A 580 -42.79 7.61 4.74
C THR A 580 -44.26 7.24 4.61
N GLY A 581 -44.61 6.33 3.68
CA GLY A 581 -45.99 6.04 3.33
C GLY A 581 -46.70 7.20 2.62
N ALA A 582 -45.97 8.22 2.16
CA ALA A 582 -46.53 9.29 1.33
C ALA A 582 -46.96 8.75 -0.04
N VAL A 583 -46.25 7.75 -0.56
CA VAL A 583 -46.59 7.00 -1.77
C VAL A 583 -46.75 5.52 -1.38
N GLN A 584 -47.93 4.94 -1.61
CA GLN A 584 -48.25 3.55 -1.26
C GLN A 584 -48.82 2.82 -2.46
N ARG A 585 -48.70 1.49 -2.52
CA ARG A 585 -49.42 0.71 -3.53
C ARG A 585 -50.93 0.75 -3.26
N ASP A 586 -51.71 0.80 -4.33
CA ASP A 586 -53.16 0.74 -4.32
C ASP A 586 -53.67 -0.61 -3.81
N ALA A 587 -54.98 -0.75 -3.66
CA ALA A 587 -55.59 -1.96 -3.10
C ALA A 587 -55.38 -3.22 -3.96
N SER A 588 -55.04 -3.05 -5.26
CA SER A 588 -54.71 -4.09 -6.25
C SER A 588 -53.24 -4.54 -6.17
N GLY A 589 -52.35 -3.70 -5.66
CA GLY A 589 -50.91 -3.95 -5.63
C GLY A 589 -50.18 -3.57 -6.92
N ASP A 590 -50.90 -3.07 -7.94
CA ASP A 590 -50.37 -2.84 -9.29
C ASP A 590 -50.00 -1.37 -9.56
N HIS A 591 -50.56 -0.41 -8.81
CA HIS A 591 -50.31 1.02 -9.01
C HIS A 591 -49.91 1.73 -7.71
N TRP A 592 -49.10 2.80 -7.78
CA TRP A 592 -48.77 3.66 -6.64
C TRP A 592 -49.73 4.85 -6.55
N GLN A 593 -50.30 5.06 -5.37
CA GLN A 593 -51.20 6.17 -5.04
C GLN A 593 -50.58 7.09 -3.99
N ASN A 594 -50.77 8.41 -4.18
CA ASN A 594 -50.41 9.38 -3.17
C ASN A 594 -51.39 9.30 -1.98
N SER A 595 -50.88 9.06 -0.78
CA SER A 595 -51.67 8.93 0.45
C SER A 595 -51.62 10.18 1.34
N THR A 596 -50.74 11.14 1.04
CA THR A 596 -50.51 12.36 1.84
C THR A 596 -50.71 13.62 0.99
N PRO A 597 -51.42 14.67 1.47
CA PRO A 597 -51.51 15.93 0.74
C PRO A 597 -50.11 16.47 0.41
N VAL A 598 -49.87 16.89 -0.84
CA VAL A 598 -48.54 17.30 -1.34
C VAL A 598 -47.93 18.43 -0.51
N GLU A 599 -48.77 19.29 0.08
CA GLU A 599 -48.39 20.40 0.97
C GLU A 599 -47.71 19.95 2.28
N ASN A 600 -47.92 18.70 2.70
CA ASN A 600 -47.37 18.13 3.93
C ASN A 600 -46.19 17.18 3.67
N ILE A 601 -45.74 17.06 2.42
CA ILE A 601 -44.59 16.23 2.05
C ILE A 601 -43.35 17.12 2.07
N GLU A 602 -42.53 16.97 3.12
CA GLU A 602 -41.22 17.63 3.21
C GLU A 602 -40.16 16.76 2.53
N ILE A 603 -39.66 17.19 1.37
CA ILE A 603 -38.51 16.59 0.69
C ILE A 603 -37.28 17.45 1.01
N PRO A 604 -36.26 16.93 1.72
CA PRO A 604 -35.07 17.69 2.05
C PRO A 604 -34.34 18.23 0.82
N ASP A 605 -33.71 19.39 0.96
CA ASP A 605 -33.03 20.11 -0.13
C ASP A 605 -31.73 19.46 -0.61
N SER A 606 -31.25 18.42 0.08
CA SER A 606 -30.03 17.71 -0.29
C SER A 606 -30.11 16.21 0.01
N ILE A 607 -29.34 15.42 -0.74
CA ILE A 607 -29.19 13.97 -0.53
C ILE A 607 -28.74 13.67 0.91
N GLN A 608 -27.82 14.46 1.45
CA GLN A 608 -27.30 14.29 2.82
C GLN A 608 -28.39 14.53 3.87
N ALA A 609 -29.25 15.54 3.68
CA ALA A 609 -30.36 15.80 4.58
C ALA A 609 -31.44 14.70 4.51
N LEU A 610 -31.64 14.12 3.33
CA LEU A 610 -32.53 12.97 3.14
C LEU A 610 -31.99 11.71 3.82
N LEU A 611 -30.69 11.39 3.64
CA LEU A 611 -30.06 10.27 4.32
C LEU A 611 -30.02 10.46 5.84
N ALA A 612 -29.79 11.69 6.32
CA ALA A 612 -29.85 12.04 7.74
C ALA A 612 -31.27 11.84 8.31
N ALA A 613 -32.31 12.29 7.60
CA ALA A 613 -33.70 12.07 8.01
C ALA A 613 -34.08 10.57 8.06
N ARG A 614 -33.49 9.72 7.21
CA ARG A 614 -33.64 8.26 7.30
C ARG A 614 -32.93 7.70 8.52
N MET A 615 -31.72 8.19 8.83
CA MET A 615 -30.98 7.80 10.03
C MET A 615 -31.66 8.22 11.34
N ASP A 616 -32.33 9.38 11.36
CA ASP A 616 -33.02 9.87 12.56
C ASP A 616 -34.17 8.96 12.99
N ARG A 617 -34.71 8.15 12.06
CA ARG A 617 -35.78 7.16 12.34
C ARG A 617 -35.26 5.84 12.92
N LEU A 618 -33.95 5.62 12.92
CA LEU A 618 -33.35 4.46 13.57
C LEU A 618 -33.50 4.59 15.09
N SER A 619 -33.70 3.45 15.77
CA SER A 619 -33.54 3.44 17.23
C SER A 619 -32.09 3.77 17.60
N ASP A 620 -31.87 4.22 18.83
CA ASP A 620 -30.54 4.68 19.25
C ASP A 620 -29.47 3.59 19.12
N ASP A 621 -29.78 2.34 19.47
CA ASP A 621 -28.88 1.18 19.29
C ASP A 621 -28.52 0.96 17.80
N VAL A 622 -29.50 1.00 16.90
CA VAL A 622 -29.29 0.76 15.46
C VAL A 622 -28.52 1.92 14.83
N ARG A 623 -28.80 3.16 15.26
CA ARG A 623 -28.08 4.35 14.82
C ARG A 623 -26.62 4.31 15.27
N GLN A 624 -26.36 3.92 16.52
CA GLN A 624 -25.01 3.82 17.06
C GLN A 624 -24.20 2.74 16.33
N THR A 625 -24.77 1.55 16.09
CA THR A 625 -24.11 0.51 15.29
C THR A 625 -23.77 1.01 13.88
N LEU A 626 -24.68 1.74 13.21
CA LEU A 626 -24.42 2.33 11.90
C LEU A 626 -23.30 3.38 11.94
N GLN A 627 -23.26 4.22 12.98
CA GLN A 627 -22.21 5.21 13.19
C GLN A 627 -20.84 4.57 13.45
N LEU A 628 -20.77 3.52 14.29
CA LEU A 628 -19.55 2.75 14.53
C LEU A 628 -19.04 2.10 13.23
N ALA A 629 -19.94 1.43 12.49
CA ALA A 629 -19.64 0.90 11.17
C ALA A 629 -19.09 1.98 10.22
N ALA A 630 -19.67 3.18 10.25
CA ALA A 630 -19.23 4.30 9.43
C ALA A 630 -17.82 4.79 9.79
N VAL A 631 -17.38 4.65 11.04
CA VAL A 631 -16.00 4.95 11.45
C VAL A 631 -15.04 3.85 11.00
N ILE A 632 -15.42 2.57 11.02
CA ILE A 632 -14.57 1.46 10.56
C ILE A 632 -14.24 1.61 9.07
N GLY A 633 -15.26 1.88 8.24
CA GLY A 633 -15.08 2.05 6.81
C GLY A 633 -16.29 1.66 5.98
N ARG A 634 -16.18 1.79 4.65
CA ARG A 634 -17.29 1.46 3.73
C ARG A 634 -17.55 -0.04 3.66
N ARG A 635 -16.50 -0.85 3.80
CA ARG A 635 -16.54 -2.31 3.96
C ARG A 635 -15.83 -2.66 5.27
N PHE A 636 -16.39 -3.59 6.03
CA PHE A 636 -15.82 -3.95 7.32
C PHE A 636 -16.15 -5.40 7.69
N TYR A 637 -15.24 -6.02 8.43
CA TYR A 637 -15.44 -7.36 8.98
C TYR A 637 -16.40 -7.32 10.17
N PHE A 638 -17.30 -8.30 10.23
CA PHE A 638 -18.20 -8.47 11.36
C PHE A 638 -17.44 -8.57 12.69
N ARG A 639 -16.32 -9.30 12.75
CA ARG A 639 -15.53 -9.48 13.98
C ARG A 639 -14.96 -8.18 14.55
N VAL A 640 -14.64 -7.20 13.71
CA VAL A 640 -14.15 -5.89 14.16
C VAL A 640 -15.29 -5.11 14.83
N LEU A 641 -16.47 -5.07 14.20
CA LEU A 641 -17.64 -4.41 14.77
C LEU A 641 -18.14 -5.11 16.05
N GLU A 642 -18.15 -6.44 16.07
CA GLU A 642 -18.50 -7.25 17.25
C GLU A 642 -17.56 -6.96 18.42
N ARG A 643 -16.25 -6.85 18.16
CA ARG A 643 -15.27 -6.53 19.19
C ARG A 643 -15.47 -5.14 19.80
N ILE A 644 -15.84 -4.15 18.98
CA ILE A 644 -16.09 -2.77 19.44
C ILE A 644 -17.32 -2.73 20.36
N GLU A 645 -18.42 -3.37 19.96
CA GLU A 645 -19.65 -3.47 20.76
C GLU A 645 -19.41 -4.22 22.08
N ALA A 646 -18.67 -5.33 22.04
CA ALA A 646 -18.27 -6.10 23.23
C ALA A 646 -17.43 -5.30 24.23
N SER A 647 -16.68 -4.30 23.77
CA SER A 647 -15.81 -3.46 24.61
C SER A 647 -16.51 -2.20 25.12
N SER A 648 -17.64 -1.82 24.51
CA SER A 648 -18.38 -0.58 24.80
C SER A 648 -19.40 -0.70 25.95
N HIS A 649 -19.39 -1.81 26.70
CA HIS A 649 -20.37 -2.11 27.76
C HIS A 649 -20.30 -1.10 28.93
N THR A 650 -21.07 -0.02 28.81
CA THR A 650 -21.70 0.67 29.94
C THR A 650 -22.89 -0.17 30.45
N ASP A 651 -23.35 0.05 31.68
CA ASP A 651 -24.39 -0.74 32.40
C ASP A 651 -25.81 -0.75 31.75
N HIS A 652 -25.93 -0.58 30.43
CA HIS A 652 -27.19 -0.52 29.69
C HIS A 652 -27.43 -1.79 28.85
N ILE A 653 -28.68 -2.24 28.80
CA ILE A 653 -29.13 -3.40 28.00
C ILE A 653 -29.23 -2.95 26.54
N HIS A 654 -28.22 -3.27 25.72
CA HIS A 654 -28.24 -3.01 24.28
C HIS A 654 -28.96 -4.13 23.50
N ALA A 655 -29.62 -3.78 22.39
CA ALA A 655 -30.14 -4.79 21.45
C ALA A 655 -28.98 -5.66 20.89
N PRO A 656 -29.20 -6.97 20.62
CA PRO A 656 -28.15 -7.81 20.03
C PRO A 656 -27.67 -7.26 18.69
N LEU A 657 -26.35 -7.16 18.48
CA LEU A 657 -25.72 -6.62 17.25
C LEU A 657 -26.32 -7.18 15.96
N GLN A 658 -26.62 -8.48 15.92
CA GLN A 658 -27.25 -9.13 14.76
C GLN A 658 -28.62 -8.53 14.43
N SER A 659 -29.41 -8.14 15.44
CA SER A 659 -30.70 -7.47 15.25
C SER A 659 -30.53 -6.09 14.63
N CYS A 660 -29.52 -5.33 15.08
CA CYS A 660 -29.17 -4.04 14.50
C CYS A 660 -28.76 -4.17 13.04
N LEU A 661 -27.86 -5.10 12.71
CA LEU A 661 -27.41 -5.37 11.34
C LEU A 661 -28.56 -5.81 10.43
N ASN A 662 -29.43 -6.72 10.89
CA ASN A 662 -30.61 -7.13 10.15
C ASN A 662 -31.55 -5.94 9.86
N THR A 663 -31.69 -5.01 10.79
CA THR A 663 -32.48 -3.77 10.59
C THR A 663 -31.84 -2.86 9.55
N LEU A 664 -30.53 -2.65 9.62
CA LEU A 664 -29.79 -1.82 8.66
C LEU A 664 -29.81 -2.42 7.24
N GLN A 665 -29.83 -3.76 7.12
CA GLN A 665 -30.02 -4.45 5.84
C GLN A 665 -31.44 -4.28 5.30
N ARG A 666 -32.47 -4.42 6.15
CA ARG A 666 -33.88 -4.22 5.77
C ARG A 666 -34.15 -2.78 5.30
N MET A 667 -33.47 -1.80 5.91
CA MET A 667 -33.51 -0.40 5.48
C MET A 667 -32.59 -0.07 4.29
N GLU A 668 -31.93 -1.07 3.70
CA GLU A 668 -31.02 -0.95 2.57
C GLU A 668 -29.81 -0.01 2.82
N MET A 669 -29.44 0.22 4.08
CA MET A 669 -28.27 1.03 4.45
C MET A 669 -26.98 0.22 4.38
N LEU A 670 -27.05 -1.07 4.77
CA LEU A 670 -25.96 -2.03 4.68
C LEU A 670 -26.36 -3.25 3.81
N LEU A 671 -25.37 -3.93 3.26
CA LEU A 671 -25.51 -5.20 2.55
C LEU A 671 -24.49 -6.22 3.10
N GLU A 672 -24.84 -7.50 3.05
CA GLU A 672 -23.85 -8.56 3.25
C GLU A 672 -22.99 -8.63 1.99
N ALA A 673 -21.73 -8.23 2.11
CA ALA A 673 -20.82 -8.14 0.98
C ALA A 673 -20.19 -9.50 0.66
N ASN A 674 -19.87 -10.25 1.72
CA ASN A 674 -19.28 -11.57 1.61
C ASN A 674 -19.60 -12.39 2.86
N ARG A 675 -19.67 -13.72 2.71
CA ARG A 675 -19.95 -14.67 3.80
C ARG A 675 -18.80 -15.65 4.04
N GLN A 676 -17.91 -15.80 3.07
CA GLN A 676 -16.84 -16.80 3.06
C GLN A 676 -15.56 -16.17 2.47
N PRO A 677 -14.37 -16.36 3.06
CA PRO A 677 -14.09 -17.13 4.28
C PRO A 677 -14.60 -16.46 5.57
N GLU A 678 -14.91 -15.17 5.52
CA GLU A 678 -15.37 -14.38 6.66
C GLU A 678 -16.63 -13.55 6.31
N LEU A 679 -17.42 -13.20 7.31
CA LEU A 679 -18.61 -12.36 7.18
C LEU A 679 -18.23 -10.87 7.11
N GLU A 680 -18.55 -10.24 5.99
CA GLU A 680 -18.32 -8.82 5.72
C GLU A 680 -19.63 -8.08 5.45
N TYR A 681 -19.69 -6.86 5.94
CA TYR A 681 -20.75 -5.91 5.61
C TYR A 681 -20.20 -4.75 4.81
N ALA A 682 -21.04 -4.16 3.97
CA ALA A 682 -20.72 -2.97 3.22
C ALA A 682 -21.87 -1.97 3.24
N PHE A 683 -21.56 -0.68 3.24
CA PHE A 683 -22.55 0.34 2.95
C PHE A 683 -23.00 0.24 1.51
N ARG A 684 -24.32 0.23 1.30
CA ARG A 684 -24.90 0.13 -0.04
C ARG A 684 -24.49 1.31 -0.93
N HIS A 685 -24.41 2.50 -0.33
CA HIS A 685 -23.97 3.72 -0.99
C HIS A 685 -22.93 4.46 -0.15
N ALA A 686 -21.89 5.02 -0.81
CA ALA A 686 -20.83 5.77 -0.13
C ALA A 686 -21.38 6.98 0.64
N LEU A 687 -22.35 7.70 0.07
CA LEU A 687 -22.99 8.85 0.73
C LEU A 687 -23.69 8.46 2.05
N THR A 688 -24.19 7.23 2.18
CA THR A 688 -24.79 6.73 3.44
C THR A 688 -23.74 6.65 4.54
N GLN A 689 -22.54 6.14 4.22
CA GLN A 689 -21.42 6.12 5.15
C GLN A 689 -20.96 7.53 5.51
N GLU A 690 -20.80 8.41 4.54
CA GLU A 690 -20.38 9.80 4.75
C GLU A 690 -21.37 10.56 5.64
N THR A 691 -22.67 10.39 5.41
CA THR A 691 -23.74 11.00 6.22
C THR A 691 -23.72 10.44 7.64
N ALA A 692 -23.56 9.11 7.78
CA ALA A 692 -23.49 8.47 9.08
C ALA A 692 -22.28 8.92 9.89
N TYR A 693 -21.10 8.96 9.29
CA TYR A 693 -19.89 9.49 9.90
C TYR A 693 -20.03 10.99 10.22
N GLY A 694 -20.63 11.75 9.30
CA GLY A 694 -20.96 13.17 9.42
C GLY A 694 -21.83 13.50 10.64
N SER A 695 -22.77 12.62 10.97
CA SER A 695 -23.69 12.78 12.10
C SER A 695 -23.03 12.67 13.49
N ILE A 696 -21.80 12.15 13.57
CA ILE A 696 -21.10 11.90 14.84
C ILE A 696 -20.44 13.21 15.32
N LEU A 697 -20.66 13.57 16.58
CA LEU A 697 -19.98 14.71 17.21
C LEU A 697 -18.45 14.53 17.21
N HIS A 698 -17.69 15.61 17.01
CA HIS A 698 -16.22 15.55 16.96
C HIS A 698 -15.57 14.81 18.13
N ARG A 699 -16.05 15.05 19.37
CA ARG A 699 -15.56 14.36 20.57
C ARG A 699 -15.85 12.86 20.54
N GLN A 700 -17.03 12.48 20.04
CA GLN A 700 -17.45 11.09 19.95
C GLN A 700 -16.70 10.34 18.82
N ARG A 701 -16.36 11.04 17.72
CA ARG A 701 -15.53 10.48 16.65
C ARG A 701 -14.18 10.02 17.19
N ALA A 702 -13.51 10.82 18.02
CA ALA A 702 -12.24 10.43 18.60
C ALA A 702 -12.34 9.14 19.42
N VAL A 703 -13.41 8.99 20.22
CA VAL A 703 -13.70 7.75 20.99
C VAL A 703 -13.95 6.57 20.06
N PHE A 704 -14.75 6.74 19.02
CA PHE A 704 -15.02 5.66 18.07
C PHE A 704 -13.77 5.27 17.27
N HIS A 705 -12.96 6.23 16.84
CA HIS A 705 -11.67 5.94 16.21
C HIS A 705 -10.74 5.17 17.15
N LEU A 706 -10.70 5.51 18.44
CA LEU A 706 -9.95 4.74 19.44
C LEU A 706 -10.43 3.30 19.52
N HIS A 707 -11.74 3.08 19.68
CA HIS A 707 -12.30 1.73 19.77
C HIS A 707 -12.04 0.91 18.50
N VAL A 708 -12.14 1.55 17.33
CA VAL A 708 -11.83 0.89 16.05
C VAL A 708 -10.36 0.49 16.00
N ALA A 709 -9.44 1.39 16.37
CA ALA A 709 -8.01 1.09 16.36
C ALA A 709 -7.67 -0.09 17.29
N GLU A 710 -8.21 -0.09 18.51
CA GLU A 710 -7.97 -1.16 19.50
C GLU A 710 -8.61 -2.49 19.08
N ALA A 711 -9.76 -2.44 18.42
CA ALA A 711 -10.37 -3.62 17.84
C ALA A 711 -9.54 -4.19 16.69
N LEU A 712 -9.05 -3.35 15.78
CA LEU A 712 -8.16 -3.78 14.69
C LEU A 712 -6.86 -4.39 15.23
N GLU A 713 -6.22 -3.73 16.20
CA GLU A 713 -4.99 -4.21 16.86
C GLU A 713 -5.19 -5.58 17.54
N ALA A 714 -6.36 -5.79 18.19
CA ALA A 714 -6.68 -7.04 18.87
C ALA A 714 -7.13 -8.17 17.92
N VAL A 715 -7.80 -7.83 16.82
CA VAL A 715 -8.32 -8.79 15.84
C VAL A 715 -7.21 -9.29 14.91
N PHE A 716 -6.22 -8.44 14.63
CA PHE A 716 -5.14 -8.70 13.67
C PHE A 716 -3.73 -8.58 14.30
N PRO A 717 -3.43 -9.28 15.40
CA PRO A 717 -2.15 -9.11 16.12
C PRO A 717 -0.92 -9.52 15.30
N ASP A 718 -1.07 -10.46 14.38
CA ASP A 718 0.01 -10.97 13.52
C ASP A 718 0.16 -10.16 12.21
N LEU A 719 -0.74 -9.20 11.96
CA LEU A 719 -0.81 -8.41 10.73
C LEU A 719 -0.75 -6.89 11.00
N LEU A 720 -0.15 -6.47 12.11
CA LEU A 720 -0.07 -5.05 12.50
C LEU A 720 0.70 -4.21 11.47
N ASP A 721 1.79 -4.73 10.92
CA ASP A 721 2.56 -4.09 9.84
C ASP A 721 1.71 -3.90 8.57
N GLU A 722 0.80 -4.85 8.29
CA GLU A 722 -0.14 -4.76 7.16
C GLU A 722 -1.20 -3.69 7.38
N HIS A 723 -1.70 -3.59 8.61
CA HIS A 723 -2.72 -2.62 8.99
C HIS A 723 -2.16 -1.29 9.49
N ALA A 724 -0.83 -1.09 9.46
CA ALA A 724 -0.17 0.10 10.04
C ALA A 724 -0.71 1.43 9.51
N PRO A 725 -0.97 1.64 8.19
CA PRO A 725 -1.58 2.88 7.71
C PRO A 725 -2.98 3.14 8.27
N LEU A 726 -3.79 2.08 8.42
CA LEU A 726 -5.15 2.16 8.95
C LEU A 726 -5.13 2.43 10.47
N LEU A 727 -4.27 1.71 11.20
CA LEU A 727 -4.04 1.93 12.64
C LEU A 727 -3.52 3.34 12.91
N ALA A 728 -2.58 3.83 12.09
CA ALA A 728 -2.07 5.19 12.15
C ALA A 728 -3.21 6.21 11.99
N HIS A 729 -4.07 6.04 10.98
CA HIS A 729 -5.23 6.89 10.75
C HIS A 729 -6.17 6.92 11.96
N HIS A 730 -6.56 5.77 12.49
CA HIS A 730 -7.52 5.73 13.60
C HIS A 730 -6.91 6.26 14.91
N PHE A 731 -5.66 5.90 15.27
CA PHE A 731 -5.02 6.46 16.46
C PHE A 731 -4.77 7.98 16.34
N ASP A 732 -4.44 8.48 15.15
CA ASP A 732 -4.26 9.92 14.92
C ASP A 732 -5.59 10.68 15.09
N ARG A 733 -6.67 10.18 14.48
CA ARG A 733 -8.02 10.73 14.65
C ARG A 733 -8.54 10.64 16.09
N ALA A 734 -8.07 9.66 16.86
CA ALA A 734 -8.36 9.53 18.29
C ALA A 734 -7.53 10.49 19.17
N GLY A 735 -6.44 11.07 18.64
CA GLY A 735 -5.49 11.88 19.41
C GLY A 735 -4.57 11.06 20.31
N GLU A 736 -4.35 9.79 19.99
CA GLU A 736 -3.52 8.87 20.78
C GLU A 736 -2.04 8.92 20.35
N PRO A 737 -1.08 8.95 21.31
CA PRO A 737 0.36 8.92 21.00
C PRO A 737 0.81 7.70 20.19
N ARG A 738 0.09 6.57 20.28
CA ARG A 738 0.32 5.35 19.48
C ARG A 738 0.34 5.62 17.97
N ALA A 739 -0.33 6.68 17.51
CA ALA A 739 -0.29 7.13 16.14
C ALA A 739 1.15 7.36 15.62
N ILE A 740 2.06 7.86 16.46
CA ILE A 740 3.46 8.10 16.07
C ILE A 740 4.13 6.79 15.65
N HIS A 741 3.94 5.72 16.44
CA HIS A 741 4.49 4.40 16.15
C HIS A 741 3.95 3.85 14.82
N TYR A 742 2.62 3.86 14.64
CA TYR A 742 2.00 3.32 13.43
C TYR A 742 2.25 4.15 12.17
N HIS A 743 2.32 5.49 12.26
CA HIS A 743 2.77 6.32 11.15
C HIS A 743 4.24 6.02 10.81
N THR A 744 5.10 5.79 11.80
CA THR A 744 6.50 5.43 11.56
C THR A 744 6.60 4.10 10.82
N LEU A 745 5.88 3.08 11.27
CA LEU A 745 5.84 1.75 10.65
C LEU A 745 5.27 1.79 9.22
N ALA A 746 4.19 2.54 9.02
CA ALA A 746 3.62 2.77 7.69
C ALA A 746 4.62 3.46 6.76
N GLY A 747 5.33 4.49 7.24
CA GLY A 747 6.34 5.19 6.45
C GLY A 747 7.53 4.30 6.08
N GLU A 748 8.01 3.46 7.01
CA GLU A 748 9.07 2.48 6.73
C GLU A 748 8.65 1.47 5.67
N LYS A 749 7.42 0.96 5.76
CA LYS A 749 6.86 0.06 4.76
C LYS A 749 6.75 0.75 3.40
N SER A 750 6.25 1.98 3.35
CA SER A 750 6.16 2.77 2.12
C SER A 750 7.55 2.99 1.50
N LEU A 751 8.58 3.26 2.31
CA LEU A 751 9.95 3.44 1.82
C LEU A 751 10.54 2.13 1.25
N ARG A 752 10.29 0.97 1.89
CA ARG A 752 10.65 -0.35 1.32
C ARG A 752 9.96 -0.61 -0.02
N LEU A 753 8.72 -0.14 -0.17
CA LEU A 753 7.95 -0.23 -1.42
C LEU A 753 8.33 0.86 -2.45
N PHE A 754 9.27 1.76 -2.13
CA PHE A 754 9.61 2.96 -2.92
C PHE A 754 8.42 3.90 -3.17
N ALA A 755 7.45 3.90 -2.27
CA ALA A 755 6.39 4.89 -2.18
C ALA A 755 6.86 6.09 -1.37
N ASN A 756 7.83 6.82 -1.93
CA ASN A 756 8.56 7.88 -1.24
C ASN A 756 7.66 9.05 -0.80
N ALA A 757 6.68 9.44 -1.62
CA ALA A 757 5.70 10.48 -1.25
C ALA A 757 4.85 10.07 -0.04
N ASP A 758 4.34 8.83 -0.01
CA ASP A 758 3.55 8.31 1.11
C ASP A 758 4.41 8.15 2.36
N ALA A 759 5.64 7.64 2.19
CA ALA A 759 6.62 7.56 3.27
C ALA A 759 6.86 8.94 3.89
N HIS A 760 7.09 9.96 3.05
CA HIS A 760 7.24 11.34 3.49
C HIS A 760 6.01 11.83 4.26
N GLN A 761 4.79 11.61 3.76
CA GLN A 761 3.56 12.03 4.44
C GLN A 761 3.40 11.36 5.81
N HIS A 762 3.69 10.06 5.90
CA HIS A 762 3.63 9.32 7.16
C HIS A 762 4.68 9.81 8.16
N PHE A 763 5.94 10.00 7.73
CA PHE A 763 7.00 10.52 8.59
C PHE A 763 6.75 11.97 9.01
N ASP A 764 6.24 12.81 8.12
CA ASP A 764 5.83 14.18 8.45
C ASP A 764 4.74 14.18 9.50
N ARG A 765 3.69 13.36 9.33
CA ARG A 765 2.61 13.29 10.32
C ARG A 765 3.11 12.79 11.68
N ALA A 766 3.94 11.74 11.70
CA ALA A 766 4.59 11.25 12.92
C ALA A 766 5.44 12.34 13.59
N PHE A 767 6.19 13.13 12.80
CA PHE A 767 7.03 14.21 13.31
C PHE A 767 6.19 15.34 13.94
N GLN A 768 5.12 15.78 13.28
CA GLN A 768 4.19 16.78 13.84
C GLN A 768 3.54 16.30 15.14
N LEU A 769 3.15 15.02 15.20
CA LEU A 769 2.58 14.42 16.41
C LEU A 769 3.62 14.32 17.54
N ALA A 770 4.88 14.00 17.22
CA ALA A 770 5.98 14.00 18.19
C ALA A 770 6.28 15.41 18.73
N LEU A 771 6.23 16.46 17.88
CA LEU A 771 6.40 17.85 18.31
C LEU A 771 5.27 18.35 19.22
N ALA A 772 4.06 17.81 19.05
CA ALA A 772 2.91 18.15 19.87
C ALA A 772 2.93 17.48 21.26
N GLN A 773 3.84 16.54 21.52
CA GLN A 773 3.95 15.88 22.82
C GLN A 773 4.45 16.85 23.91
N PRO A 774 3.96 16.73 25.17
CA PRO A 774 4.41 17.57 26.27
C PRO A 774 5.92 17.43 26.58
N SER A 775 6.47 16.23 26.35
CA SER A 775 7.90 15.93 26.46
C SER A 775 8.43 15.59 25.07
N LEU A 776 9.39 16.38 24.59
CA LEU A 776 10.06 16.14 23.33
C LEU A 776 11.09 15.02 23.52
N ASP A 777 10.98 13.96 22.72
CA ASP A 777 12.02 12.95 22.57
C ASP A 777 12.91 13.34 21.38
N GLU A 778 14.10 13.84 21.69
CA GLU A 778 15.05 14.32 20.69
C GLU A 778 15.50 13.21 19.74
N GLU A 779 15.67 11.98 20.23
CA GLU A 779 16.10 10.84 19.42
C GLU A 779 15.02 10.46 18.41
N LEU A 780 13.77 10.42 18.84
CA LEU A 780 12.63 10.18 17.95
C LEU A 780 12.51 11.27 16.87
N LEU A 781 12.70 12.54 17.23
CA LEU A 781 12.68 13.65 16.25
C LEU A 781 13.82 13.54 15.23
N ILE A 782 15.01 13.12 15.66
CA ILE A 782 16.15 12.85 14.75
C ILE A 782 15.78 11.72 13.77
N GLN A 783 15.26 10.61 14.27
CA GLN A 783 14.87 9.46 13.46
C GLN A 783 13.81 9.83 12.42
N LEU A 784 12.75 10.53 12.83
CA LEU A 784 11.66 10.94 11.95
C LEU A 784 12.12 11.98 10.91
N SER A 785 12.89 12.98 11.31
CA SER A 785 13.41 14.01 10.39
C SER A 785 14.34 13.42 9.33
N SER A 786 15.22 12.51 9.75
CA SER A 786 16.16 11.83 8.85
C SER A 786 15.40 10.98 7.82
N ARG A 787 14.37 10.24 8.25
CA ARG A 787 13.55 9.41 7.36
C ARG A 787 12.68 10.24 6.42
N ARG A 788 12.13 11.36 6.90
CA ARG A 788 11.38 12.32 6.09
C ARG A 788 12.25 12.91 4.98
N GLY A 789 13.43 13.41 5.32
CA GLY A 789 14.39 13.92 4.33
C GLY A 789 14.89 12.85 3.36
N ARG A 790 15.16 11.63 3.86
CA ARG A 790 15.56 10.50 3.01
C ARG A 790 14.52 10.13 1.97
N ALA A 791 13.23 10.19 2.30
CA ALA A 791 12.16 9.95 1.34
C ALA A 791 12.20 10.97 0.17
N LEU A 792 12.53 12.23 0.44
CA LEU A 792 12.72 13.27 -0.60
C LEU A 792 13.99 13.04 -1.41
N GLU A 793 15.09 12.63 -0.78
CA GLU A 793 16.35 12.29 -1.48
C GLU A 793 16.14 11.14 -2.48
N LEU A 794 15.41 10.09 -2.09
CA LEU A 794 15.11 8.95 -2.96
C LEU A 794 14.22 9.33 -4.15
N ASP A 795 13.49 10.45 -4.05
CA ASP A 795 12.71 11.04 -5.15
C ASP A 795 13.50 12.09 -5.95
N SER A 796 14.82 12.19 -5.72
CA SER A 796 15.72 13.20 -6.30
C SER A 796 15.33 14.66 -5.99
N ARG A 797 14.48 14.88 -4.97
CA ARG A 797 14.03 16.21 -4.51
C ARG A 797 15.00 16.79 -3.48
N PHE A 798 16.28 16.86 -3.85
CA PHE A 798 17.36 17.27 -2.93
C PHE A 798 17.19 18.69 -2.37
N ALA A 799 16.62 19.61 -3.15
CA ALA A 799 16.33 20.97 -2.68
C ALA A 799 15.27 20.99 -1.56
N ASP A 800 14.24 20.15 -1.66
CA ASP A 800 13.20 20.03 -0.64
C ASP A 800 13.76 19.32 0.61
N ALA A 801 14.54 18.25 0.43
CA ALA A 801 15.23 17.58 1.53
C ALA A 801 16.12 18.57 2.32
N LEU A 802 16.84 19.44 1.61
CA LEU A 802 17.66 20.46 2.25
C LEU A 802 16.81 21.48 3.03
N ALA A 803 15.68 21.92 2.47
CA ALA A 803 14.76 22.82 3.16
C ALA A 803 14.24 22.20 4.47
N GLU A 804 13.93 20.90 4.46
CA GLU A 804 13.54 20.15 5.66
C GLU A 804 14.66 20.09 6.70
N TYR A 805 15.90 19.81 6.28
CA TYR A 805 17.04 19.80 7.20
C TYR A 805 17.37 21.19 7.76
N THR A 806 17.20 22.25 6.98
CA THR A 806 17.34 23.63 7.48
C THR A 806 16.27 23.97 8.51
N GLN A 807 15.01 23.52 8.32
CA GLN A 807 13.96 23.68 9.32
C GLN A 807 14.26 22.88 10.60
N MET A 808 14.79 21.66 10.47
CA MET A 808 15.25 20.83 11.60
C MET A 808 16.36 21.52 12.40
N GLU A 809 17.32 22.16 11.75
CA GLU A 809 18.36 22.97 12.40
C GLU A 809 17.77 24.15 13.17
N ALA A 810 16.85 24.90 12.55
CA ALA A 810 16.19 26.04 13.18
C ALA A 810 15.39 25.63 14.43
N LEU A 811 14.65 24.52 14.33
CA LEU A 811 13.92 23.94 15.44
C LEU A 811 14.86 23.50 16.57
N GLY A 812 15.97 22.84 16.24
CA GLY A 812 17.01 22.44 17.19
C GLY A 812 17.51 23.62 18.02
N LYS A 813 17.77 24.76 17.36
CA LYS A 813 18.17 26.01 18.02
C LYS A 813 17.06 26.62 18.87
N GLU A 814 15.86 26.77 18.31
CA GLU A 814 14.72 27.43 18.98
C GLU A 814 14.32 26.69 20.27
N ARG A 815 14.35 25.35 20.23
CA ARG A 815 13.93 24.49 21.34
C ARG A 815 15.08 23.99 22.20
N ALA A 816 16.31 24.45 21.94
CA ALA A 816 17.52 24.01 22.63
C ALA A 816 17.71 22.48 22.64
N LEU A 817 17.55 21.86 21.46
CA LEU A 817 17.75 20.44 21.17
C LEU A 817 19.06 20.29 20.35
N PRO A 818 20.23 20.19 21.00
CA PRO A 818 21.52 20.28 20.32
C PRO A 818 21.90 19.00 19.54
N ARG A 819 21.38 17.82 19.89
CA ARG A 819 21.56 16.60 19.10
C ARG A 819 20.71 16.63 17.83
N LEU A 820 19.53 17.26 17.86
CA LEU A 820 18.74 17.54 16.66
C LEU A 820 19.49 18.51 15.74
N GLU A 821 20.03 19.60 16.29
CA GLU A 821 20.81 20.58 15.53
C GLU A 821 22.03 19.92 14.85
N VAL A 822 22.83 19.12 15.57
CA VAL A 822 24.04 18.53 14.98
C VAL A 822 23.70 17.51 13.87
N ASN A 823 22.62 16.75 14.01
CA ASN A 823 22.17 15.83 12.97
C ASN A 823 21.66 16.58 11.73
N ALA A 824 20.93 17.68 11.91
CA ALA A 824 20.50 18.54 10.82
C ALA A 824 21.70 19.12 10.04
N LEU A 825 22.73 19.59 10.75
CA LEU A 825 23.97 20.09 10.14
C LEU A 825 24.71 18.99 9.37
N ALA A 826 24.77 17.77 9.92
CA ALA A 826 25.38 16.63 9.25
C ALA A 826 24.63 16.26 7.96
N LEU A 827 23.30 16.19 7.98
CA LEU A 827 22.49 15.85 6.80
C LEU A 827 22.58 16.91 5.70
N GLN A 828 22.51 18.21 6.07
CA GLN A 828 22.78 19.30 5.12
C GLN A 828 24.19 19.21 4.54
N GLY A 829 25.19 18.92 5.39
CA GLY A 829 26.58 18.75 5.00
C GLY A 829 26.77 17.62 3.98
N THR A 830 26.05 16.51 4.11
CA THR A 830 26.11 15.39 3.16
C THR A 830 25.64 15.82 1.77
N LEU A 831 24.49 16.49 1.67
CA LEU A 831 23.97 16.98 0.37
C LEU A 831 24.87 18.06 -0.25
N ARG A 832 25.45 18.95 0.57
CA ARG A 832 26.30 20.05 0.07
C ARG A 832 27.73 19.63 -0.26
N SER A 833 28.24 18.53 0.31
CA SER A 833 29.59 17.99 0.03
C SER A 833 29.60 16.95 -1.08
N THR A 834 28.45 16.36 -1.42
CA THR A 834 28.33 15.39 -2.52
C THR A 834 28.22 16.12 -3.87
N ILE A 835 28.98 15.68 -4.88
CA ILE A 835 28.95 16.25 -6.23
C ILE A 835 27.56 15.99 -6.84
N SER A 836 26.74 17.03 -6.84
CA SER A 836 25.36 17.09 -7.34
C SER A 836 25.05 18.52 -7.78
N ASP A 837 23.83 18.76 -8.27
CA ASP A 837 23.30 20.11 -8.49
C ASP A 837 23.26 20.96 -7.20
N GLN A 838 23.23 20.32 -6.03
CA GLN A 838 23.26 20.96 -4.72
C GLN A 838 24.66 21.16 -4.15
N PHE A 839 25.72 20.73 -4.83
CA PHE A 839 27.11 20.87 -4.36
C PHE A 839 27.46 22.33 -4.06
N ASN A 840 27.85 22.62 -2.82
CA ASN A 840 28.30 23.94 -2.40
C ASN A 840 29.40 23.78 -1.34
N PRO A 841 30.69 23.82 -1.74
CA PRO A 841 31.79 23.49 -0.85
C PRO A 841 31.99 24.50 0.28
N GLU A 842 31.72 25.79 0.04
CA GLU A 842 31.83 26.83 1.08
C GLU A 842 30.80 26.62 2.19
N LEU A 843 29.55 26.36 1.81
CA LEU A 843 28.49 26.08 2.76
C LEU A 843 28.70 24.73 3.46
N ALA A 844 29.15 23.71 2.72
CA ALA A 844 29.48 22.40 3.29
C ALA A 844 30.57 22.52 4.37
N GLN A 845 31.62 23.31 4.13
CA GLN A 845 32.67 23.59 5.12
C GLN A 845 32.08 24.23 6.38
N SER A 846 31.28 25.30 6.20
CA SER A 846 30.66 26.01 7.32
C SER A 846 29.75 25.11 8.16
N LEU A 847 28.93 24.27 7.50
CA LEU A 847 28.06 23.29 8.16
C LEU A 847 28.88 22.25 8.93
N ALA A 848 29.95 21.74 8.33
CA ALA A 848 30.80 20.72 8.93
C ALA A 848 31.59 21.28 10.14
N ASP A 849 32.12 22.50 10.07
CA ASP A 849 32.82 23.13 11.20
C ASP A 849 31.89 23.33 12.40
N ARG A 850 30.68 23.83 12.14
CA ARG A 850 29.65 24.00 13.17
C ARG A 850 29.19 22.66 13.74
N GLY A 851 28.94 21.69 12.88
CA GLY A 851 28.51 20.35 13.25
C GLY A 851 29.57 19.61 14.08
N LEU A 852 30.85 19.70 13.69
CA LEU A 852 31.94 19.06 14.41
C LEU A 852 32.14 19.69 15.79
N ALA A 853 32.13 21.03 15.88
CA ALA A 853 32.23 21.71 17.17
C ALA A 853 31.09 21.30 18.13
N LEU A 854 29.87 21.18 17.62
CA LEU A 854 28.72 20.77 18.41
C LEU A 854 28.77 19.29 18.79
N ALA A 855 29.13 18.39 17.86
CA ALA A 855 29.29 16.96 18.13
C ALA A 855 30.31 16.70 19.24
N LEU A 856 31.47 17.39 19.19
CA LEU A 856 32.51 17.29 20.20
C LEU A 856 32.07 17.85 21.56
N ALA A 857 31.33 18.96 21.57
CA ALA A 857 30.79 19.54 22.80
C ALA A 857 29.76 18.62 23.48
N LEU A 858 28.98 17.87 22.69
CA LEU A 858 27.99 16.91 23.19
C LEU A 858 28.59 15.53 23.52
N GLY A 859 29.78 15.22 23.02
CA GLY A 859 30.33 13.86 23.05
C GLY A 859 29.55 12.88 22.17
N ASP A 860 28.87 13.36 21.13
CA ASP A 860 28.08 12.54 20.21
C ASP A 860 28.99 11.98 19.10
N GLU A 861 29.61 10.82 19.38
CA GLU A 861 30.54 10.16 18.46
C GLU A 861 29.88 9.72 17.14
N ALA A 862 28.56 9.48 17.13
CA ALA A 862 27.84 9.10 15.91
C ALA A 862 27.67 10.30 14.97
N ALA A 863 27.33 11.47 15.53
CA ALA A 863 27.31 12.72 14.78
C ALA A 863 28.72 13.11 14.31
N GLU A 864 29.74 12.95 15.16
CA GLU A 864 31.15 13.18 14.78
C GLU A 864 31.53 12.33 13.56
N ALA A 865 31.21 11.03 13.57
CA ALA A 865 31.52 10.13 12.46
C ALA A 865 30.92 10.60 11.12
N ARG A 866 29.65 11.04 11.13
CA ARG A 866 28.97 11.55 9.93
C ARG A 866 29.58 12.86 9.44
N VAL A 867 29.87 13.79 10.34
CA VAL A 867 30.51 15.07 9.98
C VAL A 867 31.91 14.85 9.43
N GLN A 868 32.68 13.93 10.00
CA GLN A 868 34.02 13.57 9.51
C GLN A 868 33.96 12.94 8.12
N TRP A 869 32.95 12.12 7.82
CA TRP A 869 32.72 11.62 6.47
C TRP A 869 32.35 12.74 5.48
N ASN A 870 31.53 13.71 5.88
CA ASN A 870 31.25 14.89 5.05
C ASN A 870 32.51 15.73 4.80
N LEU A 871 33.37 15.90 5.81
CA LEU A 871 34.66 16.58 5.65
C LEU A 871 35.58 15.80 4.69
N LEU A 872 35.60 14.46 4.75
CA LEU A 872 36.31 13.66 3.75
C LEU A 872 35.79 13.94 2.34
N ASN A 873 34.47 13.93 2.14
CA ASN A 873 33.85 14.17 0.83
C ASN A 873 34.08 15.58 0.29
N LEU A 874 34.15 16.56 1.17
CA LEU A 874 34.52 17.93 0.82
C LEU A 874 36.01 18.01 0.47
N TYR A 875 36.88 17.55 1.36
CA TYR A 875 38.31 17.77 1.27
C TYR A 875 39.01 16.91 0.23
N ARG A 876 38.45 15.76 -0.17
CA ARG A 876 39.00 14.96 -1.29
C ARG A 876 39.09 15.73 -2.63
N LEU A 877 38.46 16.89 -2.72
CA LEU A 877 38.48 17.76 -3.90
C LEU A 877 39.39 18.99 -3.77
N PHE A 878 39.80 19.37 -2.55
CA PHE A 878 40.45 20.66 -2.29
C PHE A 878 41.62 20.63 -1.28
N ASP A 879 41.69 19.62 -0.40
CA ASP A 879 42.73 19.46 0.64
C ASP A 879 42.83 18.00 1.09
N GLU A 880 43.46 17.16 0.28
CA GLU A 880 43.37 15.70 0.41
C GLU A 880 44.01 15.18 1.70
N GLU A 881 44.99 15.87 2.27
CA GLU A 881 45.57 15.52 3.58
C GLU A 881 44.57 15.71 4.73
N LYS A 882 43.76 16.79 4.70
CA LYS A 882 42.63 16.92 5.63
C LYS A 882 41.58 15.85 5.34
N GLY A 883 41.33 15.53 4.07
CA GLY A 883 40.42 14.47 3.65
C GLY A 883 40.78 13.12 4.27
N VAL A 884 42.04 12.69 4.17
CA VAL A 884 42.53 11.44 4.77
C VAL A 884 42.35 11.46 6.29
N ARG A 885 42.72 12.54 6.98
CA ARG A 885 42.56 12.63 8.44
C ARG A 885 41.10 12.49 8.86
N ALA A 886 40.19 13.19 8.19
CA ALA A 886 38.77 13.12 8.46
C ALA A 886 38.21 11.72 8.15
N GLY A 887 38.59 11.13 7.00
CA GLY A 887 38.16 9.79 6.59
C GLY A 887 38.60 8.70 7.56
N LEU A 888 39.86 8.72 8.01
CA LEU A 888 40.36 7.77 9.00
C LEU A 888 39.59 7.87 10.32
N ARG A 889 39.27 9.09 10.76
CA ARG A 889 38.47 9.32 11.96
C ARG A 889 37.04 8.81 11.81
N ALA A 890 36.42 9.04 10.64
CA ALA A 890 35.09 8.51 10.32
C ALA A 890 35.06 6.97 10.34
N ILE A 891 36.05 6.32 9.72
CA ILE A 891 36.18 4.86 9.68
C ILE A 891 36.36 4.27 11.10
N GLU A 892 37.20 4.91 11.92
CA GLU A 892 37.44 4.50 13.32
C GLU A 892 36.13 4.54 14.13
N LEU A 893 35.45 5.69 14.12
CA LEU A 893 34.22 5.89 14.91
C LEU A 893 33.08 5.00 14.42
N ALA A 894 32.87 4.94 13.09
CA ALA A 894 31.83 4.09 12.52
C ALA A 894 32.08 2.61 12.82
N GLY A 895 33.35 2.17 12.84
CA GLY A 895 33.74 0.83 13.27
C GLY A 895 33.45 0.56 14.75
N LYS A 896 33.79 1.51 15.64
CA LYS A 896 33.53 1.43 17.08
C LYS A 896 32.04 1.35 17.40
N LEU A 897 31.21 2.09 16.68
CA LEU A 897 29.78 2.23 16.91
C LEU A 897 28.91 1.20 16.16
N GLY A 898 29.51 0.34 15.33
CA GLY A 898 28.75 -0.62 14.51
C GLY A 898 27.95 0.03 13.37
N MET A 899 28.33 1.23 12.93
CA MET A 899 27.71 1.93 11.80
C MET A 899 28.25 1.38 10.48
N HIS A 900 27.86 0.13 10.15
CA HIS A 900 28.45 -0.64 9.04
C HIS A 900 28.36 0.06 7.68
N GLU A 901 27.23 0.70 7.38
CA GLU A 901 27.02 1.40 6.11
C GLU A 901 27.88 2.67 6.01
N LEU A 902 27.87 3.53 7.03
CA LEU A 902 28.73 4.73 7.06
C LEU A 902 30.21 4.35 6.95
N ARG A 903 30.62 3.27 7.61
CA ARG A 903 31.98 2.75 7.49
C ARG A 903 32.30 2.32 6.06
N ALA A 904 31.37 1.64 5.37
CA ALA A 904 31.56 1.22 3.99
C ALA A 904 31.68 2.44 3.04
N PHE A 905 30.85 3.47 3.23
CA PHE A 905 30.98 4.74 2.50
C PHE A 905 32.33 5.42 2.76
N ALA A 906 32.73 5.58 4.02
CA ALA A 906 34.01 6.21 4.35
C ALA A 906 35.22 5.41 3.83
N LEU A 907 35.16 4.07 3.84
CA LEU A 907 36.17 3.20 3.24
C LEU A 907 36.25 3.36 1.71
N ASN A 908 35.11 3.58 1.05
CA ASN A 908 35.03 3.80 -0.39
C ASN A 908 35.61 5.17 -0.77
N ASP A 909 35.13 6.22 -0.11
CA ASP A 909 35.45 7.60 -0.48
C ASP A 909 36.88 8.00 -0.11
N ILE A 910 37.47 7.37 0.92
CA ILE A 910 38.87 7.64 1.31
C ILE A 910 39.87 7.17 0.24
N VAL A 911 39.47 6.21 -0.61
CA VAL A 911 40.28 5.75 -1.74
C VAL A 911 40.61 6.94 -2.65
N HIS A 912 39.65 7.84 -2.87
CA HIS A 912 39.87 9.03 -3.68
C HIS A 912 40.93 9.95 -3.08
N ALA A 913 40.88 10.17 -1.76
CA ALA A 913 41.85 11.03 -1.07
C ALA A 913 43.28 10.43 -1.10
N PHE A 914 43.42 9.13 -0.85
CA PHE A 914 44.72 8.46 -0.94
C PHE A 914 45.27 8.45 -2.37
N GLY A 915 44.44 8.11 -3.35
CA GLY A 915 44.84 8.11 -4.75
C GLY A 915 45.21 9.51 -5.26
N ALA A 916 44.51 10.54 -4.79
CA ALA A 916 44.83 11.93 -5.07
C ALA A 916 46.13 12.43 -4.39
N LEU A 917 46.62 11.73 -3.35
CA LEU A 917 47.94 12.00 -2.76
C LEU A 917 49.05 11.14 -3.38
N GLY A 918 48.74 10.32 -4.39
CA GLY A 918 49.70 9.37 -4.98
C GLY A 918 49.98 8.14 -4.10
N GLN A 919 49.24 7.95 -3.00
CA GLN A 919 49.44 6.84 -2.06
C GLN A 919 48.67 5.59 -2.52
N MET A 920 49.12 5.00 -3.63
CA MET A 920 48.40 3.94 -4.34
C MET A 920 48.22 2.65 -3.53
N ASP A 921 49.22 2.27 -2.72
CA ASP A 921 49.13 1.08 -1.85
C ASP A 921 48.00 1.21 -0.83
N GLU A 922 47.84 2.40 -0.24
CA GLU A 922 46.77 2.68 0.71
C GLU A 922 45.41 2.74 0.02
N ALA A 923 45.32 3.39 -1.15
CA ALA A 923 44.11 3.41 -1.96
C ALA A 923 43.64 1.98 -2.30
N GLN A 924 44.56 1.10 -2.71
CA GLN A 924 44.28 -0.29 -2.98
C GLN A 924 43.82 -1.04 -1.72
N ARG A 925 44.52 -0.87 -0.59
CA ARG A 925 44.17 -1.51 0.69
C ARG A 925 42.79 -1.13 1.19
N TYR A 926 42.38 0.14 1.02
CA TYR A 926 41.05 0.61 1.42
C TYR A 926 39.96 0.18 0.43
N SER A 927 40.25 0.16 -0.87
CA SER A 927 39.29 -0.35 -1.87
C SER A 927 38.88 -1.80 -1.61
N GLN A 928 39.83 -2.69 -1.30
CA GLN A 928 39.54 -4.08 -0.95
C GLN A 928 38.67 -4.20 0.33
N GLN A 929 38.90 -3.33 1.31
CA GLN A 929 38.07 -3.29 2.51
C GLN A 929 36.66 -2.78 2.23
N ALA A 930 36.52 -1.74 1.39
CA ALA A 930 35.23 -1.20 0.97
C ALA A 930 34.42 -2.27 0.21
N GLN A 931 35.02 -2.93 -0.78
CA GLN A 931 34.40 -4.02 -1.53
C GLN A 931 33.95 -5.18 -0.62
N LYS A 932 34.76 -5.56 0.37
CA LYS A 932 34.37 -6.58 1.36
C LYS A 932 33.19 -6.12 2.21
N ALA A 933 33.15 -4.85 2.60
CA ALA A 933 32.05 -4.28 3.36
C ALA A 933 30.76 -4.25 2.52
N TRP A 934 30.81 -3.83 1.26
CA TRP A 934 29.65 -3.79 0.36
C TRP A 934 29.10 -5.18 0.05
N ARG A 935 29.97 -6.18 -0.16
CA ARG A 935 29.54 -7.58 -0.28
C ARG A 935 28.82 -8.09 0.96
N ALA A 936 29.32 -7.74 2.16
CA ALA A 936 28.69 -8.14 3.41
C ALA A 936 27.32 -7.46 3.64
N LEU A 937 27.14 -6.24 3.10
CA LEU A 937 25.87 -5.51 3.15
C LEU A 937 24.89 -5.91 2.03
N GLY A 938 25.29 -6.74 1.06
CA GLY A 938 24.45 -7.11 -0.09
C GLY A 938 24.17 -5.95 -1.06
N ASN A 939 24.86 -4.81 -0.94
CA ASN A 939 24.62 -3.64 -1.78
C ASN A 939 25.42 -3.73 -3.09
N GLN A 940 24.79 -4.30 -4.12
CA GLN A 940 25.40 -4.52 -5.43
C GLN A 940 25.76 -3.22 -6.15
N THR A 941 24.91 -2.19 -6.06
CA THR A 941 25.16 -0.88 -6.70
C THR A 941 26.43 -0.23 -6.15
N MET A 942 26.59 -0.19 -4.82
CA MET A 942 27.78 0.38 -4.20
C MET A 942 29.02 -0.51 -4.35
N LEU A 943 28.83 -1.83 -4.48
CA LEU A 943 29.93 -2.72 -4.84
C LEU A 943 30.47 -2.40 -6.24
N ALA A 944 29.58 -2.20 -7.22
CA ALA A 944 29.97 -1.83 -8.58
C ALA A 944 30.67 -0.45 -8.64
N ASP A 945 30.18 0.54 -7.86
CA ASP A 945 30.88 1.83 -7.69
C ASP A 945 32.29 1.63 -7.11
N SER A 946 32.42 0.85 -6.04
CA SER A 946 33.70 0.60 -5.38
C SER A 946 34.72 -0.11 -6.28
N LEU A 947 34.27 -1.08 -7.08
CA LEU A 947 35.08 -1.76 -8.08
C LEU A 947 35.50 -0.81 -9.21
N SER A 948 34.60 0.05 -9.68
CA SER A 948 34.92 1.05 -10.72
C SER A 948 35.93 2.09 -10.22
N THR A 949 35.79 2.54 -8.98
CA THR A 949 36.75 3.42 -8.30
C THR A 949 38.11 2.74 -8.09
N ALA A 950 38.12 1.46 -7.69
CA ALA A 950 39.36 0.70 -7.59
C ALA A 950 40.07 0.57 -8.95
N SER A 951 39.30 0.31 -10.02
CA SER A 951 39.82 0.21 -11.39
C SER A 951 40.53 1.49 -11.85
N LEU A 952 40.02 2.68 -11.49
CA LEU A 952 40.70 3.96 -11.76
C LEU A 952 42.11 3.98 -11.18
N TYR A 953 42.26 3.72 -9.88
CA TYR A 953 43.56 3.81 -9.21
C TYR A 953 44.49 2.64 -9.53
N ASN A 954 43.95 1.43 -9.75
CA ASN A 954 44.70 0.29 -10.25
C ASN A 954 45.24 0.54 -11.66
N THR A 955 44.49 1.26 -12.51
CA THR A 955 45.00 1.65 -13.83
C THR A 955 46.13 2.65 -13.70
N LEU A 956 45.95 3.72 -12.91
CA LEU A 956 46.96 4.76 -12.71
C LEU A 956 48.28 4.21 -12.14
N SER A 957 48.21 3.25 -11.22
CA SER A 957 49.40 2.59 -10.64
C SER A 957 50.07 1.58 -11.60
N GLY A 958 49.41 1.21 -12.71
CA GLY A 958 49.90 0.25 -13.69
C GLY A 958 49.49 -1.21 -13.43
N ALA A 959 48.63 -1.48 -12.44
CA ALA A 959 48.07 -2.79 -12.16
C ALA A 959 46.89 -3.15 -13.09
N LEU A 960 47.14 -3.15 -14.40
CA LEU A 960 46.09 -3.18 -15.43
C LEU A 960 45.22 -4.45 -15.42
N ASP A 961 45.81 -5.61 -15.10
CA ASP A 961 45.02 -6.85 -15.03
C ASP A 961 44.05 -6.87 -13.85
N MET A 962 44.44 -6.24 -12.72
CA MET A 962 43.53 -6.05 -11.59
C MET A 962 42.41 -5.08 -11.96
N ALA A 963 42.75 -3.96 -12.61
CA ALA A 963 41.76 -2.99 -13.08
C ALA A 963 40.74 -3.64 -14.03
N LEU A 964 41.18 -4.47 -14.99
CA LEU A 964 40.32 -5.21 -15.90
C LEU A 964 39.41 -6.22 -15.19
N ALA A 965 39.89 -6.88 -14.13
CA ALA A 965 39.07 -7.78 -13.33
C ALA A 965 37.98 -7.02 -12.55
N ASP A 966 38.36 -5.93 -11.86
CA ASP A 966 37.44 -5.11 -11.07
C ASP A 966 36.31 -4.54 -11.94
N THR A 967 36.67 -3.95 -13.08
CA THR A 967 35.68 -3.37 -14.00
C THR A 967 34.79 -4.40 -14.69
N SER A 968 35.30 -5.59 -15.00
CA SER A 968 34.48 -6.66 -15.59
C SER A 968 33.38 -7.11 -14.62
N GLU A 969 33.71 -7.23 -13.33
CA GLU A 969 32.74 -7.51 -12.29
C GLU A 969 31.75 -6.33 -12.11
N ALA A 970 32.26 -5.10 -12.05
CA ALA A 970 31.43 -3.90 -11.93
C ALA A 970 30.43 -3.74 -13.08
N TYR A 971 30.86 -4.02 -14.32
CA TYR A 971 30.02 -3.96 -15.52
C TYR A 971 28.92 -5.02 -15.47
N ALA A 972 29.26 -6.27 -15.13
CA ALA A 972 28.28 -7.34 -15.01
C ALA A 972 27.21 -7.02 -13.95
N ILE A 973 27.62 -6.50 -12.80
CA ILE A 973 26.70 -6.06 -11.75
C ILE A 973 25.84 -4.89 -12.25
N SER A 974 26.43 -3.89 -12.91
CA SER A 974 25.71 -2.71 -13.40
C SER A 974 24.69 -3.05 -14.49
N GLN A 975 24.98 -4.05 -15.34
CA GLN A 975 24.01 -4.57 -16.31
C GLN A 975 22.86 -5.31 -15.64
N GLN A 976 23.15 -6.19 -14.68
CA GLN A 976 22.12 -6.91 -13.91
C GLN A 976 21.22 -5.96 -13.11
N THR A 977 21.82 -4.88 -12.62
CA THR A 977 21.11 -3.83 -11.87
C THR A 977 20.57 -2.71 -12.76
N GLU A 978 20.62 -2.83 -14.10
CA GLU A 978 20.17 -1.81 -15.06
C GLU A 978 20.58 -0.37 -14.69
N ASN A 979 21.74 -0.21 -14.04
CA ASN A 979 22.23 1.08 -13.57
C ASN A 979 23.02 1.74 -14.70
N LEU A 980 22.35 2.57 -15.51
CA LEU A 980 22.97 3.24 -16.67
C LEU A 980 24.24 4.01 -16.30
N TRP A 981 24.23 4.71 -15.15
CA TRP A 981 25.41 5.40 -14.64
C TRP A 981 26.55 4.44 -14.31
N GLY A 982 26.26 3.32 -13.61
CA GLY A 982 27.25 2.30 -13.27
C GLY A 982 27.80 1.55 -14.50
N ILE A 983 26.97 1.32 -15.52
CA ILE A 983 27.39 0.74 -16.80
C ILE A 983 28.43 1.65 -17.46
N SER A 984 28.17 2.96 -17.50
CA SER A 984 29.13 3.94 -18.00
C SER A 984 30.41 3.97 -17.15
N TYR A 985 30.28 4.12 -15.82
CA TYR A 985 31.44 4.28 -14.95
C TYR A 985 32.39 3.07 -14.93
N SER A 986 31.84 1.85 -14.99
CA SER A 986 32.68 0.65 -15.12
C SER A 986 33.52 0.69 -16.41
N GLN A 987 32.95 1.14 -17.53
CA GLN A 987 33.64 1.16 -18.83
C GLN A 987 34.72 2.24 -18.95
N HIS A 988 34.68 3.29 -18.12
CA HIS A 988 35.57 4.46 -18.12
C HIS A 988 37.06 4.14 -18.39
N MET A 989 37.64 3.22 -17.62
CA MET A 989 39.09 2.91 -17.72
C MET A 989 39.40 1.78 -18.71
N ILE A 990 38.42 0.95 -19.08
CA ILE A 990 38.64 -0.21 -19.96
C ILE A 990 39.14 0.27 -21.33
N GLY A 991 38.54 1.34 -21.87
CA GLY A 991 38.90 1.89 -23.17
C GLY A 991 40.39 2.24 -23.26
N LEU A 992 40.90 2.93 -22.24
CA LEU A 992 42.32 3.30 -22.14
C LEU A 992 43.26 2.09 -22.03
N ILE A 993 42.89 1.06 -21.27
CA ILE A 993 43.70 -0.15 -21.14
C ILE A 993 43.81 -0.87 -22.49
N HIS A 994 42.71 -0.98 -23.23
CA HIS A 994 42.73 -1.58 -24.57
C HIS A 994 43.52 -0.74 -25.57
N TRP A 995 43.42 0.59 -25.49
CA TRP A 995 44.22 1.50 -26.30
C TRP A 995 45.72 1.29 -26.09
N LEU A 996 46.16 1.32 -24.83
CA LEU A 996 47.56 1.10 -24.46
C LEU A 996 48.08 -0.26 -24.98
N ARG A 997 47.26 -1.32 -24.87
CA ARG A 997 47.57 -2.68 -25.36
C ARG A 997 47.49 -2.82 -26.89
N GLY A 998 47.12 -1.76 -27.62
CA GLY A 998 47.06 -1.75 -29.08
C GLY A 998 45.81 -2.42 -29.66
N ASN A 999 44.76 -2.63 -28.86
CA ASN A 999 43.46 -3.17 -29.29
C ASN A 999 42.51 -2.03 -29.67
N VAL A 1000 42.78 -1.37 -30.80
CA VAL A 1000 42.21 -0.04 -31.11
C VAL A 1000 40.69 -0.05 -31.25
N SER A 1001 40.12 -0.97 -32.04
CA SER A 1001 38.65 -0.99 -32.21
C SER A 1001 37.91 -1.30 -30.92
N ARG A 1002 38.46 -2.18 -30.08
CA ARG A 1002 37.87 -2.46 -28.77
C ARG A 1002 37.93 -1.24 -27.85
N ALA A 1003 39.00 -0.47 -27.90
CA ALA A 1003 39.12 0.78 -27.14
C ALA A 1003 38.03 1.79 -27.55
N LEU A 1004 37.85 2.00 -28.86
CA LEU A 1004 36.82 2.90 -29.40
C LEU A 1004 35.40 2.43 -29.05
N GLU A 1005 35.10 1.14 -29.22
CA GLU A 1005 33.79 0.55 -28.91
C GLU A 1005 33.40 0.77 -27.44
N VAL A 1006 34.34 0.55 -26.52
CA VAL A 1006 34.11 0.71 -25.09
C VAL A 1006 33.92 2.19 -24.71
N LEU A 1007 34.76 3.09 -25.24
CA LEU A 1007 34.62 4.53 -24.98
C LEU A 1007 33.29 5.05 -25.52
N GLU A 1008 32.87 4.65 -26.72
CA GLU A 1008 31.57 5.01 -27.28
C GLU A 1008 30.41 4.49 -26.44
N GLY A 1009 30.50 3.24 -25.95
CA GLY A 1009 29.54 2.66 -25.01
C GLY A 1009 29.44 3.47 -23.72
N SER A 1010 30.60 3.80 -23.11
CA SER A 1010 30.64 4.61 -21.90
C SER A 1010 30.00 5.98 -22.11
N ILE A 1011 30.32 6.66 -23.22
CA ILE A 1011 29.76 7.96 -23.58
C ILE A 1011 28.24 7.86 -23.78
N HIS A 1012 27.76 6.84 -24.49
CA HIS A 1012 26.33 6.65 -24.75
C HIS A 1012 25.53 6.48 -23.46
N TYR A 1013 25.94 5.57 -22.58
CA TYR A 1013 25.26 5.36 -21.29
C TYR A 1013 25.42 6.57 -20.36
N GLY A 1014 26.56 7.25 -20.41
CA GLY A 1014 26.82 8.47 -19.66
C GLY A 1014 25.95 9.66 -20.10
N ASP A 1015 25.66 9.81 -21.39
CA ASP A 1015 24.73 10.81 -21.90
C ASP A 1015 23.29 10.51 -21.44
N LEU A 1016 22.86 9.24 -21.46
CA LEU A 1016 21.54 8.83 -20.95
C LEU A 1016 21.39 9.06 -19.45
N ALA A 1017 22.46 8.83 -18.68
CA ALA A 1017 22.47 8.93 -17.22
C ALA A 1017 22.82 10.32 -16.67
N GLY A 1018 23.21 11.28 -17.52
CA GLY A 1018 23.72 12.57 -17.05
C GLY A 1018 25.09 12.49 -16.35
N PHE A 1019 25.90 11.47 -16.63
CA PHE A 1019 27.16 11.24 -15.94
C PHE A 1019 28.29 12.16 -16.43
N LEU A 1020 28.72 13.09 -15.57
CA LEU A 1020 29.70 14.10 -15.94
C LEU A 1020 31.07 13.53 -16.37
N VAL A 1021 31.55 12.44 -15.76
CA VAL A 1021 32.86 11.85 -16.11
C VAL A 1021 32.86 11.35 -17.55
N ALA A 1022 31.84 10.60 -17.97
CA ALA A 1022 31.74 10.11 -19.34
C ALA A 1022 31.50 11.24 -20.36
N GLN A 1023 30.75 12.27 -19.97
CA GLN A 1023 30.53 13.46 -20.79
C GLN A 1023 31.76 14.35 -20.94
N THR A 1024 32.85 14.08 -20.21
CA THR A 1024 34.07 14.90 -20.22
C THR A 1024 35.30 14.06 -20.50
N MET A 1025 35.73 13.25 -19.55
CA MET A 1025 36.99 12.49 -19.61
C MET A 1025 36.99 11.45 -20.72
N ASP A 1026 35.93 10.65 -20.85
CA ASP A 1026 35.86 9.59 -21.88
C ASP A 1026 35.86 10.18 -23.29
N ARG A 1027 35.20 11.32 -23.48
CA ARG A 1027 35.19 12.05 -24.75
C ARG A 1027 36.58 12.62 -25.08
N ILE A 1028 37.31 13.12 -24.08
CA ILE A 1028 38.71 13.53 -24.27
C ILE A 1028 39.54 12.33 -24.70
N TRP A 1029 39.52 11.21 -23.98
CA TRP A 1029 40.28 10.03 -24.38
C TRP A 1029 39.89 9.47 -25.74
N TYR A 1030 38.60 9.47 -26.06
CA TYR A 1030 38.12 9.11 -27.39
C TYR A 1030 38.71 10.03 -28.46
N SER A 1031 38.77 11.34 -28.21
CA SER A 1031 39.41 12.30 -29.13
C SER A 1031 40.92 12.07 -29.25
N GLU A 1032 41.60 11.65 -28.19
CA GLU A 1032 43.03 11.33 -28.21
C GLU A 1032 43.32 10.11 -29.07
N VAL A 1033 42.50 9.06 -28.94
CA VAL A 1033 42.58 7.89 -29.81
C VAL A 1033 42.40 8.30 -31.28
N LEU A 1034 41.39 9.15 -31.57
CA LEU A 1034 41.12 9.60 -32.94
C LEU A 1034 42.25 10.44 -33.55
N VAL A 1035 42.81 11.40 -32.81
CA VAL A 1035 43.92 12.24 -33.30
C VAL A 1035 45.16 11.38 -33.56
N GLN A 1036 45.40 10.38 -32.70
CA GLN A 1036 46.47 9.39 -32.88
C GLN A 1036 46.20 8.38 -34.02
N LEU A 1037 44.99 8.29 -34.56
CA LEU A 1037 44.73 7.56 -35.80
C LEU A 1037 44.77 8.46 -37.04
N GLY A 1038 45.03 9.76 -36.88
CA GLY A 1038 45.03 10.76 -37.95
C GLY A 1038 43.64 11.30 -38.31
N ALA A 1039 42.60 10.93 -37.56
CA ALA A 1039 41.22 11.39 -37.79
C ALA A 1039 40.98 12.78 -37.17
N ILE A 1040 41.75 13.77 -37.60
CA ILE A 1040 41.86 15.10 -36.97
C ILE A 1040 40.50 15.83 -36.88
N GLU A 1041 39.71 15.83 -37.96
CA GLU A 1041 38.42 16.56 -37.99
C GLU A 1041 37.42 16.02 -36.95
N ARG A 1042 37.31 14.69 -36.83
CA ARG A 1042 36.42 14.03 -35.85
C ARG A 1042 36.89 14.25 -34.41
N ALA A 1043 38.21 14.25 -34.21
CA ALA A 1043 38.79 14.55 -32.90
C ALA A 1043 38.50 16.01 -32.50
N GLU A 1044 38.63 16.97 -33.42
CA GLU A 1044 38.36 18.39 -33.16
C GLU A 1044 36.89 18.62 -32.77
N GLU A 1045 35.94 18.00 -33.48
CA GLU A 1045 34.52 18.07 -33.15
C GLU A 1045 34.24 17.59 -31.72
N THR A 1046 34.81 16.44 -31.35
CA THR A 1046 34.66 15.85 -30.01
C THR A 1046 35.19 16.78 -28.91
N VAL A 1047 36.40 17.34 -29.09
CA VAL A 1047 37.02 18.23 -28.10
C VAL A 1047 36.22 19.52 -27.92
N ARG A 1048 35.70 20.08 -29.01
CA ARG A 1048 34.87 21.30 -28.98
C ARG A 1048 33.57 21.10 -28.20
N GLU A 1049 32.96 19.92 -28.29
CA GLU A 1049 31.77 19.57 -27.51
C GLU A 1049 32.06 19.51 -26.00
N VAL A 1050 33.22 18.98 -25.60
CA VAL A 1050 33.59 18.85 -24.18
C VAL A 1050 33.68 20.21 -23.49
N LEU A 1051 34.34 21.20 -24.12
CA LEU A 1051 34.45 22.56 -23.55
C LEU A 1051 33.11 23.25 -23.33
N ALA A 1052 32.17 23.09 -24.28
CA ALA A 1052 30.84 23.67 -24.15
C ALA A 1052 30.10 23.08 -22.93
N ARG A 1053 30.36 21.82 -22.61
CA ARG A 1053 29.74 21.09 -21.49
C ARG A 1053 30.45 21.33 -20.15
N THR A 1054 31.77 21.51 -20.13
CA THR A 1054 32.55 21.74 -18.89
C THR A 1054 32.56 23.18 -18.39
N LYS A 1055 32.01 24.13 -19.15
CA LYS A 1055 31.96 25.55 -18.78
C LYS A 1055 31.35 25.82 -17.39
N ASN A 1056 30.45 24.95 -16.93
CA ASN A 1056 29.80 25.03 -15.61
C ASN A 1056 30.27 23.92 -14.63
N ALA A 1057 31.24 23.09 -15.02
CA ALA A 1057 31.78 22.01 -14.17
C ALA A 1057 32.86 22.53 -13.21
N GLY A 1058 33.15 21.76 -12.15
CA GLY A 1058 34.17 22.13 -11.15
C GLY A 1058 35.59 22.29 -11.73
N PRO A 1059 36.50 22.99 -11.03
CA PRO A 1059 37.81 23.38 -11.56
C PRO A 1059 38.65 22.20 -12.10
N GLN A 1060 38.58 21.04 -11.44
CA GLN A 1060 39.28 19.82 -11.86
C GLN A 1060 38.83 19.29 -13.24
N PHE A 1061 37.53 19.39 -13.56
CA PHE A 1061 37.00 18.95 -14.87
C PHE A 1061 37.39 19.92 -15.97
N GLN A 1062 37.44 21.22 -15.65
CA GLN A 1062 37.95 22.25 -16.58
C GLN A 1062 39.44 22.03 -16.87
N ALA A 1063 40.25 21.81 -15.83
CA ALA A 1063 41.67 21.50 -15.98
C ALA A 1063 41.88 20.25 -16.85
N PHE A 1064 41.11 19.19 -16.62
CA PHE A 1064 41.20 17.97 -17.44
C PHE A 1064 40.84 18.23 -18.91
N ALA A 1065 39.73 18.93 -19.17
CA ALA A 1065 39.31 19.28 -20.53
C ALA A 1065 40.33 20.15 -21.27
N LEU A 1066 40.90 21.17 -20.60
CA LEU A 1066 41.94 22.04 -21.16
C LEU A 1066 43.23 21.25 -21.46
N SER A 1067 43.60 20.30 -20.60
CA SER A 1067 44.77 19.43 -20.84
C SER A 1067 44.56 18.55 -22.06
N GLY A 1068 43.37 17.95 -22.19
CA GLY A 1068 43.01 17.12 -23.34
C GLY A 1068 42.97 17.90 -24.66
N GLU A 1069 42.43 19.12 -24.65
CA GLU A 1069 42.45 20.00 -25.82
C GLU A 1069 43.87 20.45 -26.18
N SER A 1070 44.69 20.76 -25.18
CA SER A 1070 46.11 21.06 -25.40
C SER A 1070 46.83 19.87 -26.04
N HIS A 1071 46.61 18.66 -25.51
CA HIS A 1071 47.15 17.43 -26.09
C HIS A 1071 46.70 17.26 -27.56
N PHE A 1072 45.42 17.45 -27.86
CA PHE A 1072 44.90 17.42 -29.23
C PHE A 1072 45.65 18.41 -30.15
N TYR A 1073 45.76 19.69 -29.79
CA TYR A 1073 46.45 20.68 -30.63
C TYR A 1073 47.95 20.41 -30.75
N ALA A 1074 48.60 19.86 -29.72
CA ALA A 1074 50.00 19.48 -29.80
C ALA A 1074 50.20 18.37 -30.85
N VAL A 1075 49.37 17.32 -30.84
CA VAL A 1075 49.42 16.24 -31.86
C VAL A 1075 49.04 16.75 -33.24
N ALA A 1076 48.06 17.64 -33.34
CA ALA A 1076 47.61 18.24 -34.60
C ALA A 1076 48.59 19.27 -35.20
N GLY A 1077 49.76 19.48 -34.58
CA GLY A 1077 50.81 20.38 -35.09
C GLY A 1077 50.56 21.87 -34.84
N GLN A 1078 49.77 22.22 -33.82
CA GLN A 1078 49.45 23.59 -33.40
C GLN A 1078 49.97 23.88 -31.97
N PRO A 1079 51.29 23.84 -31.73
CA PRO A 1079 51.86 23.89 -30.38
C PRO A 1079 51.66 25.22 -29.66
N ASP A 1080 51.60 26.36 -30.37
CA ASP A 1080 51.35 27.66 -29.74
C ASP A 1080 49.95 27.72 -29.13
N ARG A 1081 48.94 27.22 -29.86
CA ARG A 1081 47.57 27.11 -29.35
C ARG A 1081 47.49 26.16 -28.16
N ALA A 1082 48.21 25.05 -28.21
CA ALA A 1082 48.29 24.10 -27.11
C ALA A 1082 48.87 24.74 -25.83
N LEU A 1083 49.95 25.52 -25.95
CA LEU A 1083 50.58 26.22 -24.82
C LEU A 1083 49.73 27.38 -24.30
N ASP A 1084 49.06 28.13 -25.19
CA ASP A 1084 48.18 29.23 -24.80
C ASP A 1084 47.03 28.74 -23.92
N LEU A 1085 46.44 27.58 -24.21
CA LEU A 1085 45.39 26.98 -23.38
C LEU A 1085 45.88 26.64 -21.97
N LEU A 1086 47.09 26.12 -21.86
CA LEU A 1086 47.69 25.75 -20.58
C LEU A 1086 48.13 26.98 -19.77
N ALA A 1087 48.57 28.04 -20.46
CA ALA A 1087 48.96 29.30 -19.84
C ALA A 1087 47.77 30.11 -19.26
N GLN A 1088 46.55 29.82 -19.71
CA GLN A 1088 45.33 30.53 -19.31
C GLN A 1088 44.76 30.10 -17.95
N SER A 1089 45.39 29.16 -17.24
CA SER A 1089 44.73 28.46 -16.13
C SER A 1089 45.58 28.41 -14.87
N ASP A 1090 45.19 29.22 -13.88
CA ASP A 1090 45.63 29.08 -12.47
C ASP A 1090 45.09 27.77 -11.83
N VAL A 1091 44.21 27.04 -12.53
CA VAL A 1091 43.48 25.87 -12.03
C VAL A 1091 44.37 24.62 -11.91
N PHE A 1092 45.51 24.58 -12.61
CA PHE A 1092 46.42 23.42 -12.61
C PHE A 1092 47.26 23.28 -11.33
N ALA A 1093 47.55 24.40 -10.66
CA ALA A 1093 48.30 24.37 -9.41
C ALA A 1093 47.48 23.73 -8.27
N SER A 1094 46.15 23.84 -8.33
CA SER A 1094 45.19 23.33 -7.35
C SER A 1094 44.45 22.06 -7.77
N SER A 1095 44.78 21.46 -8.92
CA SER A 1095 44.10 20.26 -9.42
C SER A 1095 44.64 18.96 -8.79
N VAL A 1096 43.73 17.98 -8.62
CA VAL A 1096 43.98 16.62 -8.11
C VAL A 1096 45.13 15.92 -8.84
N PHE A 1097 45.88 15.06 -8.15
CA PHE A 1097 47.12 14.42 -8.64
C PHE A 1097 47.05 13.86 -10.06
N TYR A 1098 46.03 13.06 -10.40
CA TYR A 1098 45.96 12.46 -11.74
C TYR A 1098 45.70 13.49 -12.86
N VAL A 1099 44.98 14.58 -12.57
CA VAL A 1099 44.80 15.70 -13.52
C VAL A 1099 46.13 16.40 -13.74
N ARG A 1100 46.94 16.56 -12.69
CA ARG A 1100 48.30 17.11 -12.79
C ARG A 1100 49.22 16.23 -13.65
N LEU A 1101 49.13 14.92 -13.52
CA LEU A 1101 49.89 13.98 -14.37
C LEU A 1101 49.54 14.14 -15.85
N PHE A 1102 48.24 14.21 -16.15
CA PHE A 1102 47.75 14.39 -17.52
C PHE A 1102 48.13 15.77 -18.08
N TYR A 1103 48.09 16.82 -17.26
CA TYR A 1103 48.64 18.13 -17.60
C TYR A 1103 50.13 18.06 -17.96
N ILE A 1104 50.96 17.37 -17.16
CA ILE A 1104 52.39 17.22 -17.42
C ILE A 1104 52.63 16.53 -18.77
N GLN A 1105 51.86 15.49 -19.08
CA GLN A 1105 51.90 14.83 -20.38
C GLN A 1105 51.58 15.81 -21.53
N ALA A 1106 50.45 16.52 -21.43
CA ALA A 1106 50.01 17.47 -22.46
C ALA A 1106 51.03 18.60 -22.68
N ILE A 1107 51.56 19.21 -21.61
CA ILE A 1107 52.53 20.31 -21.73
C ILE A 1107 53.89 19.84 -22.25
N SER A 1108 54.35 18.65 -21.85
CA SER A 1108 55.57 18.05 -22.40
C SER A 1108 55.45 17.83 -23.90
N LEU A 1109 54.29 17.34 -24.37
CA LEU A 1109 54.03 17.15 -25.79
C LEU A 1109 53.95 18.49 -26.55
N ALA A 1110 53.31 19.51 -25.97
CA ALA A 1110 53.21 20.84 -26.56
C ALA A 1110 54.59 21.51 -26.74
N TYR A 1111 55.46 21.45 -25.73
CA TYR A 1111 56.84 21.95 -25.84
C TYR A 1111 57.67 21.15 -26.84
N PHE A 1112 57.49 19.83 -26.88
CA PHE A 1112 58.16 18.99 -27.87
C PHE A 1112 57.75 19.38 -29.30
N ALA A 1113 56.45 19.54 -29.56
CA ALA A 1113 55.92 19.97 -30.86
C ALA A 1113 56.38 21.39 -31.24
N LYS A 1114 56.63 22.27 -30.27
CA LYS A 1114 57.23 23.60 -30.48
C LYS A 1114 58.73 23.56 -30.78
N GLY A 1115 59.40 22.44 -30.49
CA GLY A 1115 60.86 22.31 -30.58
C GLY A 1115 61.63 22.86 -29.38
N ASP A 1116 60.96 23.13 -28.25
CA ASP A 1116 61.61 23.59 -27.01
C ASP A 1116 62.03 22.38 -26.14
N TYR A 1117 63.03 21.65 -26.62
CA TYR A 1117 63.50 20.41 -25.99
C TYR A 1117 64.09 20.61 -24.58
N ALA A 1118 64.59 21.81 -24.27
CA ALA A 1118 65.11 22.12 -22.95
C ALA A 1118 63.99 22.12 -21.89
N GLN A 1119 62.82 22.67 -22.23
CA GLN A 1119 61.65 22.65 -21.36
C GLN A 1119 61.12 21.23 -21.14
N VAL A 1120 61.09 20.39 -22.19
CA VAL A 1120 60.70 18.97 -22.08
C VAL A 1120 61.59 18.24 -21.07
N ILE A 1121 62.92 18.39 -21.19
CA ILE A 1121 63.87 17.74 -20.28
C ILE A 1121 63.68 18.24 -18.84
N ARG A 1122 63.49 19.56 -18.64
CA ARG A 1122 63.27 20.12 -17.30
C ARG A 1122 62.02 19.54 -16.66
N LEU A 1123 60.89 19.54 -17.37
CA LEU A 1123 59.62 18.99 -16.88
C LEU A 1123 59.73 17.50 -16.51
N ALA A 1124 60.42 16.71 -17.33
CA ALA A 1124 60.65 15.30 -17.05
C ALA A 1124 61.51 15.12 -15.78
N GLN A 1125 62.62 15.85 -15.65
CA GLN A 1125 63.50 15.78 -14.48
C GLN A 1125 62.81 16.17 -13.17
N GLU A 1126 61.89 17.13 -13.22
CA GLU A 1126 61.12 17.59 -12.06
C GLU A 1126 60.06 16.58 -11.60
N ASN A 1127 59.53 15.74 -12.50
CA ASN A 1127 58.33 14.94 -12.23
C ASN A 1127 58.51 13.41 -12.33
N ILE A 1128 59.63 12.90 -12.86
CA ILE A 1128 59.72 11.47 -13.14
C ILE A 1128 59.74 10.58 -11.90
N ALA A 1129 60.42 11.02 -10.83
CA ALA A 1129 60.46 10.28 -9.57
C ALA A 1129 59.06 10.14 -8.95
N LEU A 1130 58.21 11.14 -9.13
CA LEU A 1130 56.81 11.11 -8.71
C LEU A 1130 56.02 10.09 -9.53
N MET A 1131 56.23 10.05 -10.85
CA MET A 1131 55.55 9.11 -11.73
C MET A 1131 55.95 7.65 -11.48
N GLU A 1132 57.23 7.40 -11.17
CA GLU A 1132 57.73 6.06 -10.83
C GLU A 1132 57.09 5.47 -9.57
N GLN A 1133 56.75 6.33 -8.59
CA GLN A 1133 56.16 5.89 -7.33
C GLN A 1133 54.64 5.71 -7.40
N SER A 1134 53.97 6.51 -8.23
CA SER A 1134 52.52 6.71 -8.10
C SER A 1134 51.75 6.76 -9.42
N ALA A 1135 52.42 6.69 -10.58
CA ALA A 1135 51.79 6.90 -11.90
C ALA A 1135 52.38 6.03 -13.01
N GLY A 1136 52.43 4.71 -12.77
CA GLY A 1136 52.98 3.75 -13.72
C GLY A 1136 52.35 3.83 -15.12
N PHE A 1137 51.08 4.24 -15.23
CA PHE A 1137 50.37 4.32 -16.51
C PHE A 1137 50.96 5.32 -17.51
N TYR A 1138 51.25 6.56 -17.07
CA TYR A 1138 51.71 7.65 -17.95
C TYR A 1138 53.23 7.70 -18.12
N LEU A 1139 53.97 7.00 -17.27
CA LEU A 1139 55.43 7.02 -17.23
C LEU A 1139 56.12 6.66 -18.57
N PRO A 1140 55.70 5.60 -19.31
CA PRO A 1140 56.39 5.23 -20.56
C PRO A 1140 56.30 6.31 -21.63
N GLU A 1141 55.18 7.05 -21.69
CA GLU A 1141 54.97 8.11 -22.68
C GLU A 1141 55.83 9.35 -22.37
N VAL A 1142 55.87 9.76 -21.09
CA VAL A 1142 56.72 10.88 -20.66
C VAL A 1142 58.20 10.55 -20.88
N LEU A 1143 58.63 9.32 -20.58
CA LEU A 1143 59.97 8.83 -20.91
C LEU A 1143 60.24 8.85 -22.42
N PHE A 1144 59.26 8.47 -23.24
CA PHE A 1144 59.40 8.50 -24.69
C PHE A 1144 59.61 9.91 -25.23
N VAL A 1145 58.75 10.87 -24.85
CA VAL A 1145 58.88 12.29 -25.25
C VAL A 1145 60.19 12.90 -24.74
N TRP A 1146 60.61 12.53 -23.52
CA TRP A 1146 61.90 12.95 -22.98
C TRP A 1146 63.09 12.40 -23.78
N GLY A 1147 63.07 11.11 -24.11
CA GLY A 1147 64.09 10.47 -24.94
C GLY A 1147 64.18 11.12 -26.31
N GLN A 1148 63.05 11.48 -26.93
CA GLN A 1148 63.01 12.21 -28.19
C GLN A 1148 63.65 13.60 -28.08
N ALA A 1149 63.35 14.35 -27.02
CA ALA A 1149 63.98 15.65 -26.77
C ALA A 1149 65.50 15.54 -26.58
N GLN A 1150 65.97 14.52 -25.85
CA GLN A 1150 67.39 14.24 -25.69
C GLN A 1150 68.06 13.85 -27.01
N GLN A 1151 67.39 13.04 -27.82
CA GLN A 1151 67.87 12.63 -29.15
C GLN A 1151 67.98 13.83 -30.09
N ALA A 1152 66.98 14.71 -30.10
CA ALA A 1152 66.98 15.93 -30.91
C ALA A 1152 68.13 16.90 -30.55
N LEU A 1153 68.55 16.91 -29.29
CA LEU A 1153 69.71 17.66 -28.81
C LEU A 1153 71.05 16.91 -28.94
N GLY A 1154 71.05 15.68 -29.45
CA GLY A 1154 72.26 14.85 -29.61
C GLY A 1154 72.87 14.39 -28.28
N LEU A 1155 72.07 14.26 -27.21
CA LEU A 1155 72.55 13.85 -25.89
C LEU A 1155 72.71 12.32 -25.81
N ALA A 1156 73.86 11.86 -25.30
CA ALA A 1156 74.16 10.43 -25.17
C ALA A 1156 73.16 9.68 -24.25
N ALA A 1157 72.53 10.39 -23.30
CA ALA A 1157 71.53 9.84 -22.39
C ALA A 1157 70.24 9.36 -23.09
N ALA A 1158 69.99 9.76 -24.34
CA ALA A 1158 68.76 9.40 -25.07
C ALA A 1158 68.53 7.88 -25.15
N LYS A 1159 69.60 7.11 -25.39
CA LYS A 1159 69.52 5.64 -25.48
C LYS A 1159 69.05 5.01 -24.17
N GLU A 1160 69.59 5.47 -23.04
CA GLU A 1160 69.22 4.97 -21.70
C GLU A 1160 67.76 5.31 -21.38
N THR A 1161 67.32 6.53 -21.70
CA THR A 1161 65.93 6.95 -21.53
C THR A 1161 64.95 6.11 -22.35
N PHE A 1162 65.26 5.82 -23.61
CA PHE A 1162 64.41 4.95 -24.43
C PHE A 1162 64.40 3.50 -23.95
N LEU A 1163 65.52 2.97 -23.43
CA LEU A 1163 65.53 1.64 -22.82
C LEU A 1163 64.64 1.58 -21.58
N ARG A 1164 64.62 2.64 -20.76
CA ARG A 1164 63.67 2.78 -19.65
C ARG A 1164 62.23 2.88 -20.15
N ALA A 1165 61.95 3.69 -21.16
CA ALA A 1165 60.62 3.80 -21.76
C ALA A 1165 60.11 2.44 -22.25
N ARG A 1166 60.97 1.66 -22.91
CA ARG A 1166 60.67 0.31 -23.38
C ARG A 1166 60.34 -0.62 -22.21
N ALA A 1167 61.16 -0.65 -21.17
CA ALA A 1167 60.94 -1.53 -20.02
C ALA A 1167 59.61 -1.27 -19.32
N GLU A 1168 59.25 0.00 -19.11
CA GLU A 1168 57.96 0.38 -18.52
C GLU A 1168 56.79 0.07 -19.46
N ALA A 1169 56.93 0.29 -20.78
CA ALA A 1169 55.91 -0.10 -21.75
C ALA A 1169 55.72 -1.62 -21.81
N GLU A 1170 56.79 -2.42 -21.76
CA GLU A 1170 56.72 -3.89 -21.71
C GLU A 1170 56.00 -4.38 -20.45
N LYS A 1171 56.29 -3.77 -19.29
CA LYS A 1171 55.63 -4.08 -18.01
C LYS A 1171 54.10 -3.90 -18.06
N LEU A 1172 53.63 -2.90 -18.80
CA LEU A 1172 52.19 -2.64 -18.98
C LEU A 1172 51.55 -3.45 -20.14
N GLY A 1173 52.36 -4.15 -20.94
CA GLY A 1173 51.91 -4.71 -22.21
C GLY A 1173 51.54 -3.63 -23.24
N GLY A 1174 52.14 -2.45 -23.13
CA GLY A 1174 51.83 -1.23 -23.89
C GLY A 1174 52.32 -1.25 -25.34
N ARG A 1175 51.74 -2.13 -26.15
CA ARG A 1175 52.07 -2.27 -27.58
C ARG A 1175 51.99 -0.95 -28.34
N TRP A 1176 51.07 -0.06 -27.97
CA TRP A 1176 50.90 1.25 -28.63
C TRP A 1176 52.14 2.14 -28.56
N LEU A 1177 52.90 2.11 -27.47
CA LEU A 1177 54.14 2.87 -27.35
C LEU A 1177 55.35 2.09 -27.88
N LEU A 1178 55.35 0.76 -27.75
CA LEU A 1178 56.48 -0.07 -28.18
C LEU A 1178 56.82 0.07 -29.66
N TRP A 1179 55.82 0.12 -30.55
CA TRP A 1179 56.09 0.31 -31.99
C TRP A 1179 56.73 1.67 -32.31
N GLN A 1180 56.58 2.66 -31.43
CA GLN A 1180 57.15 4.00 -31.57
C GLN A 1180 58.55 4.11 -30.93
N ILE A 1181 58.78 3.40 -29.82
CA ILE A 1181 60.07 3.41 -29.09
C ILE A 1181 61.14 2.62 -29.85
N LEU A 1182 60.80 1.44 -30.36
CA LEU A 1182 61.77 0.52 -30.96
C LEU A 1182 62.53 1.09 -32.18
N PRO A 1183 61.91 1.86 -33.10
CA PRO A 1183 62.64 2.53 -34.18
C PRO A 1183 63.66 3.55 -33.67
N ARG A 1184 63.37 4.26 -32.57
CA ARG A 1184 64.31 5.23 -31.97
C ARG A 1184 65.52 4.54 -31.35
N LEU A 1185 65.32 3.39 -30.71
CA LEU A 1185 66.43 2.56 -30.24
C LEU A 1185 67.27 2.02 -31.42
N ALA A 1186 66.64 1.66 -32.53
CA ALA A 1186 67.34 1.21 -33.73
C ALA A 1186 68.18 2.32 -34.38
N GLU A 1187 67.73 3.58 -34.33
CA GLU A 1187 68.50 4.74 -34.78
C GLU A 1187 69.73 5.02 -33.91
N LEU A 1188 69.71 4.60 -32.65
CA LEU A 1188 70.76 4.81 -31.64
C LEU A 1188 71.61 3.56 -31.37
N SER A 1189 71.42 2.46 -32.11
CA SER A 1189 72.26 1.27 -31.99
C SER A 1189 73.47 1.35 -32.92
N ASP A 1190 74.64 1.05 -32.35
CA ASP A 1190 75.90 0.92 -33.09
C ASP A 1190 76.04 -0.47 -33.75
N ASP A 1191 75.14 -1.42 -33.43
CA ASP A 1191 75.10 -2.77 -33.99
C ASP A 1191 74.00 -2.87 -35.08
N PRO A 1192 74.38 -3.04 -36.36
CA PRO A 1192 73.43 -3.17 -37.47
C PRO A 1192 72.42 -4.32 -37.31
N ASP A 1193 72.81 -5.43 -36.68
CA ASP A 1193 71.95 -6.59 -36.50
C ASP A 1193 70.92 -6.33 -35.38
N GLU A 1194 71.34 -5.67 -34.30
CA GLU A 1194 70.44 -5.19 -33.25
C GLU A 1194 69.44 -4.15 -33.82
N ALA A 1195 69.92 -3.18 -34.60
CA ALA A 1195 69.08 -2.17 -35.24
C ALA A 1195 68.04 -2.79 -36.20
N ALA A 1196 68.43 -3.79 -37.00
CA ALA A 1196 67.52 -4.51 -37.87
C ALA A 1196 66.47 -5.31 -37.09
N SER A 1197 66.88 -5.98 -36.01
CA SER A 1197 65.99 -6.72 -35.11
C SER A 1197 64.94 -5.81 -34.46
N LEU A 1198 65.36 -4.66 -33.93
CA LEU A 1198 64.46 -3.67 -33.31
C LEU A 1198 63.43 -3.13 -34.31
N ARG A 1199 63.83 -2.82 -35.56
CA ARG A 1199 62.89 -2.41 -36.62
C ARG A 1199 61.90 -3.51 -36.98
N SER A 1200 62.36 -4.76 -37.09
CA SER A 1200 61.49 -5.91 -37.37
C SER A 1200 60.45 -6.10 -36.26
N GLN A 1201 60.85 -5.98 -34.99
CA GLN A 1201 59.94 -6.05 -33.85
C GLN A 1201 58.91 -4.90 -33.89
N ALA A 1202 59.34 -3.68 -34.21
CA ALA A 1202 58.43 -2.54 -34.35
C ALA A 1202 57.37 -2.75 -35.45
N GLN A 1203 57.79 -3.30 -36.60
CA GLN A 1203 56.91 -3.63 -37.72
C GLN A 1203 55.89 -4.71 -37.36
N GLU A 1204 56.31 -5.76 -36.66
CA GLU A 1204 55.42 -6.84 -36.22
C GLU A 1204 54.34 -6.31 -35.25
N ILE A 1205 54.74 -5.49 -34.27
CA ILE A 1205 53.80 -4.86 -33.33
C ILE A 1205 52.83 -3.94 -34.07
N LEU A 1206 53.33 -3.07 -34.97
CA LEU A 1206 52.51 -2.16 -35.76
C LEU A 1206 51.51 -2.91 -36.66
N ALA A 1207 51.95 -3.98 -37.33
CA ALA A 1207 51.08 -4.82 -38.16
C ALA A 1207 49.96 -5.46 -37.31
N GLY A 1208 50.30 -5.92 -36.10
CA GLY A 1208 49.33 -6.40 -35.12
C GLY A 1208 48.29 -5.33 -34.74
N ILE A 1209 48.72 -4.10 -34.45
CA ILE A 1209 47.82 -2.97 -34.13
C ILE A 1209 46.91 -2.64 -35.31
N VAL A 1210 47.44 -2.52 -36.53
CA VAL A 1210 46.67 -2.23 -37.75
C VAL A 1210 45.58 -3.29 -37.96
N ALA A 1211 45.88 -4.55 -37.68
CA ALA A 1211 44.92 -5.65 -37.80
C ALA A 1211 43.74 -5.53 -36.82
N THR A 1212 43.90 -4.81 -35.70
CA THR A 1212 42.81 -4.56 -34.73
C THR A 1212 41.88 -3.42 -35.13
N ILE A 1213 42.24 -2.58 -36.11
CA ILE A 1213 41.42 -1.43 -36.53
C ILE A 1213 40.41 -1.91 -37.58
N ASP A 1214 39.18 -2.24 -37.19
CA ASP A 1214 38.12 -2.75 -38.08
C ASP A 1214 37.42 -1.67 -38.95
N ARG A 1215 37.48 -0.40 -38.54
CA ARG A 1215 36.90 0.72 -39.30
C ARG A 1215 37.82 1.13 -40.45
N ASP A 1216 37.41 0.86 -41.68
CA ASP A 1216 38.22 1.10 -42.89
C ASP A 1216 38.72 2.55 -43.01
N GLU A 1217 37.89 3.54 -42.67
CA GLU A 1217 38.26 4.96 -42.70
C GLU A 1217 39.39 5.29 -41.72
N LEU A 1218 39.30 4.81 -40.47
CA LEU A 1218 40.32 5.03 -39.45
C LEU A 1218 41.60 4.26 -39.77
N ARG A 1219 41.48 3.04 -40.31
CA ARG A 1219 42.62 2.24 -40.76
C ARG A 1219 43.35 2.95 -41.90
N ALA A 1220 42.61 3.47 -42.88
CA ALA A 1220 43.19 4.20 -44.00
C ALA A 1220 43.90 5.48 -43.53
N SER A 1221 43.27 6.25 -42.65
CA SER A 1221 43.87 7.44 -42.02
C SER A 1221 45.17 7.10 -41.28
N PHE A 1222 45.16 6.04 -40.47
CA PHE A 1222 46.34 5.63 -39.71
C PHE A 1222 47.50 5.19 -40.60
N LEU A 1223 47.22 4.45 -41.67
CA LEU A 1223 48.22 4.03 -42.67
C LEU A 1223 48.81 5.18 -43.48
N GLN A 1224 48.09 6.30 -43.62
CA GLN A 1224 48.57 7.50 -44.31
C GLN A 1224 49.51 8.36 -43.46
N ARG A 1225 49.61 8.12 -42.15
CA ARG A 1225 50.57 8.83 -41.31
C ARG A 1225 52.00 8.59 -41.78
N THR A 1226 52.83 9.63 -41.76
CA THR A 1226 54.20 9.61 -42.27
C THR A 1226 55.09 8.60 -41.53
N ASP A 1227 54.99 8.53 -40.21
CA ASP A 1227 55.76 7.62 -39.37
C ASP A 1227 55.36 6.15 -39.57
N VAL A 1228 54.06 5.87 -39.70
CA VAL A 1228 53.50 4.54 -39.99
C VAL A 1228 53.95 4.06 -41.38
N SER A 1229 53.74 4.88 -42.41
CA SER A 1229 54.09 4.54 -43.79
C SER A 1229 55.60 4.35 -43.99
N GLN A 1230 56.45 5.17 -43.36
CA GLN A 1230 57.91 5.01 -43.39
C GLN A 1230 58.36 3.69 -42.74
N LEU A 1231 57.80 3.35 -41.58
CA LEU A 1231 58.17 2.11 -40.90
C LEU A 1231 57.78 0.87 -41.71
N LEU A 1232 56.58 0.86 -42.31
CA LEU A 1232 56.09 -0.27 -43.13
C LEU A 1232 56.80 -0.41 -44.49
N THR A 1233 57.26 0.70 -45.08
CA THR A 1233 57.95 0.70 -46.40
C THR A 1233 59.45 0.46 -46.32
N SER A 1234 60.07 0.61 -45.14
CA SER A 1234 61.51 0.40 -44.93
C SER A 1234 62.00 -1.04 -45.18
N ALA A 1235 61.12 -1.99 -45.50
CA ALA A 1235 61.43 -3.40 -45.77
C ALA A 1235 62.11 -3.68 -47.13
N THR A 1236 62.32 -2.68 -48.00
CA THR A 1236 62.91 -2.92 -49.33
C THR A 1236 64.05 -1.95 -49.69
N SER A 1237 65.20 -2.01 -49.00
CA SER A 1237 66.52 -1.77 -49.62
C SER A 1237 67.67 -1.97 -48.62
N PRO A 1238 68.67 -2.83 -48.89
CA PRO A 1238 70.00 -2.68 -48.32
C PRO A 1238 70.78 -1.71 -49.21
N GLN A 1239 70.79 -0.41 -48.89
CA GLN A 1239 71.73 0.52 -49.53
C GLN A 1239 72.60 1.24 -48.51
N SER A 1240 73.90 1.07 -48.79
CA SER A 1240 75.09 1.58 -48.14
C SER A 1240 75.13 3.11 -48.08
N PRO A 1241 75.94 3.70 -47.19
CA PRO A 1241 75.91 5.13 -46.90
C PRO A 1241 76.62 5.94 -47.98
N HIS A 1242 75.92 6.86 -48.63
CA HIS A 1242 76.56 7.95 -49.37
C HIS A 1242 76.60 9.21 -48.49
N LEU A 1243 77.79 9.46 -47.94
CA LEU A 1243 78.24 10.76 -47.49
C LEU A 1243 78.09 11.80 -48.62
N HIS A 1244 77.24 12.81 -48.40
CA HIS A 1244 77.43 14.11 -49.04
C HIS A 1244 77.53 15.20 -47.97
N SER A 1245 78.68 15.85 -47.99
CA SER A 1245 79.14 16.93 -47.14
C SER A 1245 78.58 18.30 -47.51
N ALA A 1246 78.24 19.08 -46.47
CA ALA A 1246 78.37 20.55 -46.32
C ALA A 1246 77.40 21.47 -47.11
N PRO A 1247 77.11 22.72 -46.65
CA PRO A 1247 77.94 23.54 -45.75
C PRO A 1247 77.25 24.24 -44.55
N ARG A 1248 78.09 24.58 -43.57
CA ARG A 1248 77.85 25.58 -42.51
C ARG A 1248 77.35 26.91 -43.09
N PRO A 1249 76.64 27.70 -42.27
CA PRO A 1249 76.99 29.11 -42.15
C PRO A 1249 77.25 29.57 -40.71
N SER A 1250 77.88 30.72 -40.66
CA SER A 1250 78.58 31.42 -39.59
C SER A 1250 77.71 32.06 -38.51
N ALA A 1251 78.34 32.17 -37.33
CA ALA A 1251 78.21 33.22 -36.32
C ALA A 1251 77.31 34.43 -36.63
N ALA A 1252 76.34 34.66 -35.73
CA ALA A 1252 76.15 35.88 -34.95
C ALA A 1252 75.33 35.54 -33.70
#